data_AF-A0A9K3LWY0-F1
#
_entry.id   AF-A0A9K3LWY0-F1
#
_cell.length_a   1.000
_cell.length_b   1.000
_cell.length_c   1.000
_cell.angle_alpha   90.00
_cell.angle_beta   90.00
_cell.angle_gamma   90.00
#
_symmetry.space_group_name_H-M   'P 1'
#
loop_
_entity.id
_entity.type
_entity.pdbx_description
1 polymer ?
#
loop_
_entity_poly.entity_id
_entity_poly.type
_entity_poly.pdbx_seq_one_letter_code
_entity_poly.pdbx_strand_id
1 'polypeptide(L)'
;MLHVLLSSSSRQSTNKSLGMALHSRQTRNLFRGRFLSKFSISSFSTTQSSPPLQPVVTLGMLRENYDKWERRAPLTPSQCHDFLLRYPQSKILVQPSSHRIFANTAYERAGATVQEDLSAAHILLGVKRPRSFDNLPSEKTYMFFSHVIKGQPENMGLLQDILDRKIQLIDYEKIAVVEPTTGKEQRLVAFGRFAGLAGTIDSFHILGQRLLRQSWSTPFLNVPPSIYHSNLEEAKRTVRQLGECIAKEGLPEEMPPIVYGMTGGPRGNVYQGVREIFDLLPHEMVAVEDLPQIYEEPSSRRYKIYGVAPEMKDLYARLDQDNDSIFDRRDFFENSQMYQSQFATKIAPYLNVLINSIFWDHRFPRLLTKQEIKDLYRSGNERLMVVSDISCDIGGSIEFLERSTTIDRPVFQYDPIIGKEVADTILDYGVSVSGVDILPTELPKESSQHFGKALQRVIPDLVQAVVGTDNETAEQHVDPDKLSSRLSKALITTHEGNLAYDFRYLEPIMKRTSRASRIVDEDARTMILSLEGHLFDSGLINQVLDVFELDHCAFEFLDCNVRYRGKGEDPIKSSALLKITTDDENVDLEKVEQKVGALVNAIVTADATMNRLDRRRSQTAYVEDNKQKTVLLLGSGRVSKSVVDYLGRNKHRNIVVASNDKTEAKEIAALAHHFRHVHMDIVNDQRRVHSLIKDSDVVISLLPAPMHPQVAEMCIDSKTDMVTASYESKEMRNLKSRIESSGIKILNEVGLDPGLDHMSAMKMIDEIKDRGGHVTSFSSVCGGLPAPEAADNPLRYKFSWSPRGVIAASHNDAHYLWEGRYVQVSGNELLANAAPFVEAWPELHLECIPNRDSLHYKSAYGLDDASTIFRGTLRYSGFSSLMHVFKTMGFFDSSIAIGNIHSWDDVLKTLNDARGGFATIEDFILACANDNHDESIRVKECLECLHMTGSEKIKKSTNDCSIVDIFCHRLEERLKFGPTERDMVCMHHTIGAKYEDGTIEKHFSSLQAFGTEATMTAMCKTVGYPAAIAADLVLGGLEGKTGLLLPTSKDIYLPTLAICEKEGIVFEEHVKIEQQGITDINAAKY
;
A
#
# COMPACT_ATOMS: atom_id res chain seq x y z
N MET A 1 -24.10 50.38 -45.90
CA MET A 1 -23.74 51.81 -46.01
C MET A 1 -22.24 51.91 -45.77
N LEU A 2 -21.46 52.24 -46.81
CA LEU A 2 -20.87 53.59 -47.01
C LEU A 2 -19.95 54.01 -45.83
N HIS A 3 -18.67 54.32 -46.04
CA HIS A 3 -17.86 54.40 -47.26
C HIS A 3 -16.36 54.59 -46.86
N VAL A 4 -15.42 54.57 -47.83
CA VAL A 4 -14.20 55.45 -47.84
C VAL A 4 -13.07 55.16 -46.82
N LEU A 5 -11.76 55.07 -47.16
CA LEU A 5 -11.03 55.05 -48.45
C LEU A 5 -9.63 54.40 -48.26
N LEU A 6 -9.13 53.77 -49.34
CA LEU A 6 -7.75 53.79 -49.88
C LEU A 6 -6.53 53.41 -49.00
N SER A 7 -5.51 52.73 -49.53
CA SER A 7 -5.34 52.06 -50.84
C SER A 7 -4.05 51.25 -50.89
N SER A 8 -4.05 50.13 -51.64
CA SER A 8 -2.92 49.53 -52.40
C SER A 8 -1.59 49.27 -51.67
N SER A 9 -0.82 48.20 -51.88
CA SER A 9 -0.85 46.95 -52.68
C SER A 9 0.55 46.34 -52.43
N SER A 10 0.86 45.04 -52.41
CA SER A 10 0.28 43.87 -53.07
C SER A 10 0.91 42.57 -52.50
N ARG A 11 0.24 41.43 -52.75
CA ARG A 11 0.79 40.07 -52.97
C ARG A 11 1.87 39.44 -52.05
N GLN A 12 1.43 38.30 -51.50
CA GLN A 12 2.07 36.97 -51.53
C GLN A 12 3.00 36.47 -50.41
N SER A 13 2.71 35.20 -50.05
CA SER A 13 3.57 34.12 -49.55
C SER A 13 4.30 34.23 -48.20
N THR A 14 3.76 33.46 -47.24
CA THR A 14 4.45 32.51 -46.33
C THR A 14 5.55 32.97 -45.35
N ASN A 15 5.44 32.43 -44.13
CA ASN A 15 6.43 32.39 -43.04
C ASN A 15 6.85 33.72 -42.40
N LYS A 16 6.25 34.03 -41.25
CA LYS A 16 6.81 34.96 -40.26
C LYS A 16 7.75 34.23 -39.31
N SER A 17 9.05 34.47 -39.46
CA SER A 17 10.08 34.15 -38.45
C SER A 17 11.09 35.30 -38.35
N LEU A 18 10.75 36.34 -37.59
CA LEU A 18 11.67 37.37 -37.08
C LEU A 18 11.17 37.74 -35.66
N GLY A 19 12.00 37.91 -34.63
CA GLY A 19 13.46 37.92 -34.65
C GLY A 19 14.03 39.26 -35.10
N MET A 20 13.96 40.28 -34.25
CA MET A 20 14.73 41.54 -34.37
C MET A 20 15.42 41.79 -33.03
N ALA A 21 16.75 41.80 -32.97
CA ALA A 21 17.68 42.85 -33.43
C ALA A 21 17.75 44.02 -32.43
N LEU A 22 18.81 44.13 -31.62
CA LEU A 22 20.17 44.59 -31.95
C LEU A 22 20.28 46.06 -32.41
N HIS A 23 20.89 46.87 -31.53
CA HIS A 23 21.72 48.06 -31.76
C HIS A 23 21.22 49.15 -32.76
N SER A 24 21.23 50.45 -32.39
CA SER A 24 22.50 51.15 -32.14
C SER A 24 22.37 52.65 -31.75
N ARG A 25 23.45 53.15 -31.11
CA ARG A 25 24.07 54.51 -31.21
C ARG A 25 23.39 55.80 -30.68
N GLN A 26 24.20 56.48 -29.83
CA GLN A 26 24.47 57.94 -29.77
C GLN A 26 23.34 58.86 -29.19
N THR A 27 23.58 59.94 -28.41
CA THR A 27 24.81 60.75 -28.20
C THR A 27 24.81 61.58 -26.88
N ARG A 28 26.00 61.79 -26.28
CA ARG A 28 26.52 63.02 -25.60
C ARG A 28 25.69 63.84 -24.58
N ASN A 29 26.21 63.99 -23.36
CA ASN A 29 26.92 65.19 -22.82
C ASN A 29 27.05 65.08 -21.28
N LEU A 30 28.11 65.54 -20.60
CA LEU A 30 29.38 66.16 -21.02
C LEU A 30 30.55 65.19 -20.66
N PHE A 31 31.83 65.51 -20.36
CA PHE A 31 32.59 66.77 -20.40
C PHE A 31 34.10 66.55 -20.73
N ARG A 32 34.86 67.64 -20.56
CA ARG A 32 36.28 67.89 -20.89
C ARG A 32 37.35 66.94 -20.30
N GLY A 33 38.41 66.69 -21.08
CA GLY A 33 39.78 66.63 -20.53
C GLY A 33 40.87 66.02 -21.43
N ARG A 34 41.59 66.85 -22.23
CA ARG A 34 42.83 66.54 -22.99
C ARG A 34 43.82 65.62 -22.22
N PHE A 35 44.55 64.68 -22.82
CA PHE A 35 45.66 64.90 -23.77
C PHE A 35 46.13 63.58 -24.44
N LEU A 36 46.83 63.69 -25.58
CA LEU A 36 47.58 62.58 -26.21
C LEU A 36 49.04 62.56 -25.70
N SER A 37 49.64 61.38 -25.48
CA SER A 37 50.70 60.85 -26.39
C SER A 37 51.50 59.64 -25.88
N LYS A 38 51.60 58.63 -26.78
CA LYS A 38 52.80 57.86 -27.21
C LYS A 38 53.62 56.93 -26.28
N PHE A 39 53.89 55.74 -26.86
CA PHE A 39 54.98 54.75 -26.59
C PHE A 39 54.95 54.04 -25.22
N SER A 40 55.41 52.79 -25.05
CA SER A 40 56.05 51.84 -25.99
C SER A 40 55.58 50.40 -25.70
N ILE A 41 55.75 49.48 -26.66
CA ILE A 41 55.68 48.04 -26.41
C ILE A 41 57.00 47.59 -25.79
N SER A 42 56.94 46.82 -24.71
CA SER A 42 58.00 45.90 -24.28
C SER A 42 57.38 44.58 -23.85
N SER A 43 57.92 43.48 -24.36
CA SER A 43 57.43 42.12 -24.11
C SER A 43 57.86 41.63 -22.73
N PHE A 44 56.88 41.31 -21.87
CA PHE A 44 57.12 40.45 -20.72
C PHE A 44 56.41 39.11 -20.92
N SER A 45 57.20 38.04 -20.89
CA SER A 45 56.69 36.68 -20.79
C SER A 45 55.98 36.53 -19.44
N THR A 46 54.67 36.29 -19.48
CA THR A 46 53.92 35.77 -18.33
C THR A 46 53.39 34.40 -18.71
N THR A 47 53.88 33.38 -18.01
CA THR A 47 53.36 32.02 -18.05
C THR A 47 51.88 32.06 -17.70
N GLN A 48 51.01 31.79 -18.68
CA GLN A 48 49.60 31.49 -18.40
C GLN A 48 49.54 30.18 -17.63
N SER A 49 49.35 30.27 -16.31
CA SER A 49 48.89 29.14 -15.53
C SER A 49 47.54 28.70 -16.12
N SER A 50 47.41 27.41 -16.45
CA SER A 50 46.14 26.81 -16.81
C SER A 50 45.08 27.17 -15.75
N PRO A 51 43.80 27.39 -16.13
CA PRO A 51 42.75 27.50 -15.12
C PRO A 51 42.78 26.22 -14.25
N PRO A 52 42.54 26.33 -12.93
CA PRO A 52 42.53 25.16 -12.07
C PRO A 52 41.54 24.13 -12.62
N LEU A 53 41.99 22.88 -12.73
CA LEU A 53 41.15 21.76 -13.12
C LEU A 53 39.92 21.74 -12.21
N GLN A 54 38.71 21.69 -12.80
CA GLN A 54 37.51 21.52 -11.98
C GLN A 54 37.55 20.12 -11.36
N PRO A 55 37.23 19.98 -10.06
CA PRO A 55 37.15 18.65 -9.44
C PRO A 55 36.12 17.80 -10.18
N VAL A 56 36.53 16.58 -10.52
CA VAL A 56 35.70 15.58 -11.18
C VAL A 56 34.97 14.79 -10.10
N VAL A 57 33.63 14.83 -10.11
CA VAL A 57 32.81 14.05 -9.19
C VAL A 57 31.83 13.16 -9.96
N THR A 58 31.44 12.04 -9.37
CA THR A 58 30.29 11.27 -9.84
C THR A 58 29.22 11.25 -8.76
N LEU A 59 28.05 11.82 -9.05
CA LEU A 59 26.87 11.72 -8.19
C LEU A 59 26.09 10.45 -8.54
N GLY A 60 25.65 9.69 -7.54
CA GLY A 60 24.73 8.57 -7.72
C GLY A 60 23.36 8.92 -7.17
N MET A 61 22.29 8.66 -7.92
CA MET A 61 20.91 8.78 -7.44
C MET A 61 20.34 7.40 -7.15
N LEU A 62 19.97 7.17 -5.89
CA LEU A 62 19.39 5.93 -5.40
C LEU A 62 17.98 5.71 -5.96
N ARG A 63 17.56 4.44 -6.05
CA ARG A 63 16.18 4.05 -6.31
C ARG A 63 15.29 4.43 -5.13
N GLU A 64 14.10 4.96 -5.43
CA GLU A 64 13.04 5.21 -4.45
C GLU A 64 12.44 3.86 -4.02
N ASN A 65 12.83 3.36 -2.85
CA ASN A 65 12.35 2.08 -2.32
C ASN A 65 11.93 2.12 -0.84
N TYR A 66 11.81 3.31 -0.24
CA TYR A 66 11.41 3.47 1.18
C TYR A 66 9.99 2.94 1.44
N ASP A 67 9.01 3.36 0.63
CA ASP A 67 7.65 2.83 0.61
C ASP A 67 7.11 2.76 -0.84
N LYS A 68 5.86 2.28 -1.01
CA LYS A 68 5.23 2.10 -2.34
C LYS A 68 4.76 3.42 -2.99
N TRP A 69 4.61 4.48 -2.19
CA TRP A 69 4.12 5.79 -2.60
C TRP A 69 5.25 6.79 -2.85
N GLU A 70 6.42 6.62 -2.23
CA GLU A 70 7.57 7.49 -2.40
C GLU A 70 8.09 7.47 -3.85
N ARG A 71 7.83 8.57 -4.55
CA ARG A 71 8.15 8.76 -5.97
C ARG A 71 9.03 9.99 -6.20
N ARG A 72 9.45 10.69 -5.14
CA ARG A 72 10.26 11.92 -5.22
C ARG A 72 11.73 11.61 -5.50
N ALA A 73 12.33 12.38 -6.39
CA ALA A 73 13.73 12.29 -6.73
C ALA A 73 14.56 13.41 -6.06
N PRO A 74 15.80 13.15 -5.62
CA PRO A 74 16.65 14.19 -5.02
C PRO A 74 17.12 15.26 -6.03
N LEU A 75 17.17 14.91 -7.31
CA LEU A 75 17.39 15.84 -8.42
C LEU A 75 16.43 15.52 -9.57
N THR A 76 15.88 16.55 -10.20
CA THR A 76 15.08 16.40 -11.42
C THR A 76 15.96 16.32 -12.66
N PRO A 77 15.47 15.78 -13.80
CA PRO A 77 16.26 15.72 -15.03
C PRO A 77 16.84 17.07 -15.48
N SER A 78 16.09 18.16 -15.34
CA SER A 78 16.61 19.50 -15.66
C SER A 78 17.75 19.92 -14.74
N GLN A 79 17.69 19.57 -13.45
CA GLN A 79 18.74 19.89 -12.47
C GLN A 79 19.99 19.01 -12.67
N CYS A 80 19.82 17.77 -13.14
CA CYS A 80 20.91 16.93 -13.61
C CYS A 80 21.61 17.56 -14.83
N HIS A 81 20.83 18.10 -15.77
CA HIS A 81 21.38 18.82 -16.93
C HIS A 81 22.16 20.08 -16.50
N ASP A 82 21.58 20.93 -15.64
CA ASP A 82 22.24 22.12 -15.08
C ASP A 82 23.58 21.77 -14.40
N PHE A 83 23.62 20.65 -13.67
CA PHE A 83 24.83 20.16 -13.01
C PHE A 83 25.91 19.77 -14.03
N LEU A 84 25.56 18.98 -15.04
CA LEU A 84 26.50 18.53 -16.07
C LEU A 84 27.00 19.69 -16.95
N LEU A 85 26.18 20.71 -17.20
CA LEU A 85 26.61 21.96 -17.84
C LEU A 85 27.62 22.74 -16.98
N ARG A 86 27.47 22.72 -15.65
CA ARG A 86 28.35 23.43 -14.71
C ARG A 86 29.66 22.69 -14.43
N TYR A 87 29.64 21.36 -14.50
CA TYR A 87 30.77 20.47 -14.24
C TYR A 87 30.95 19.45 -15.39
N PRO A 88 31.44 19.86 -16.58
CA PRO A 88 31.39 19.04 -17.80
C PRO A 88 32.20 17.73 -17.79
N GLN A 89 33.12 17.57 -16.83
CA GLN A 89 33.90 16.34 -16.64
C GLN A 89 33.28 15.40 -15.59
N SER A 90 32.30 15.88 -14.82
CA SER A 90 31.58 15.09 -13.81
C SER A 90 30.49 14.21 -14.42
N LYS A 91 30.02 13.23 -13.66
CA LYS A 91 28.97 12.29 -14.09
C LYS A 91 27.80 12.28 -13.10
N ILE A 92 26.63 11.88 -13.61
CA ILE A 92 25.48 11.49 -12.79
C ILE A 92 25.12 10.06 -13.19
N LEU A 93 25.12 9.15 -12.22
CA LEU A 93 24.61 7.79 -12.33
C LEU A 93 23.23 7.74 -11.67
N VAL A 94 22.25 7.07 -12.28
CA VAL A 94 20.87 7.01 -11.78
C VAL A 94 20.42 5.56 -11.75
N GLN A 95 20.05 5.06 -10.58
CA GLN A 95 19.44 3.73 -10.48
C GLN A 95 18.09 3.71 -11.21
N PRO A 96 17.83 2.69 -12.07
CA PRO A 96 16.53 2.48 -12.68
C PRO A 96 15.41 2.46 -11.64
N SER A 97 14.34 3.21 -11.90
CA SER A 97 13.16 3.23 -11.03
C SER A 97 11.90 3.26 -11.89
N SER A 98 10.97 2.33 -11.64
CA SER A 98 9.62 2.32 -12.19
C SER A 98 8.65 3.22 -11.41
N HIS A 99 8.99 3.56 -10.16
CA HIS A 99 8.13 4.36 -9.28
C HIS A 99 8.34 5.87 -9.46
N ARG A 100 9.62 6.29 -9.65
CA ARG A 100 10.05 7.69 -9.74
C ARG A 100 9.16 8.51 -10.67
N ILE A 101 8.76 9.70 -10.21
CA ILE A 101 7.90 10.62 -10.98
C ILE A 101 8.51 11.10 -12.31
N PHE A 102 9.83 10.98 -12.47
CA PHE A 102 10.54 11.23 -13.72
C PHE A 102 11.09 9.92 -14.28
N ALA A 103 10.67 9.56 -15.50
CA ALA A 103 11.14 8.34 -16.17
C ALA A 103 12.65 8.36 -16.44
N ASN A 104 13.28 7.17 -16.42
CA ASN A 104 14.70 6.97 -16.70
C ASN A 104 15.16 7.68 -17.99
N THR A 105 14.37 7.60 -19.07
CA THR A 105 14.67 8.23 -20.36
C THR A 105 14.74 9.76 -20.32
N ALA A 106 14.16 10.41 -19.31
CA ALA A 106 14.33 11.85 -19.10
C ALA A 106 15.72 12.18 -18.53
N TYR A 107 16.26 11.32 -17.65
CA TYR A 107 17.62 11.45 -17.12
C TYR A 107 18.69 11.18 -18.19
N GLU A 108 18.48 10.17 -19.03
CA GLU A 108 19.35 9.89 -20.20
C GLU A 108 19.43 11.10 -21.14
N ARG A 109 18.27 11.69 -21.48
CA ARG A 109 18.20 12.92 -22.30
C ARG A 109 18.84 14.15 -21.63
N ALA A 110 18.93 14.18 -20.30
CA ALA A 110 19.62 15.23 -19.55
C ALA A 110 21.15 15.06 -19.55
N GLY A 111 21.66 13.88 -19.93
CA GLY A 111 23.09 13.53 -19.95
C GLY A 111 23.53 12.61 -18.80
N ALA A 112 22.61 12.14 -17.96
CA ALA A 112 22.93 11.16 -16.91
C ALA A 112 22.98 9.74 -17.47
N THR A 113 23.74 8.85 -16.82
CA THR A 113 23.81 7.41 -17.16
C THR A 113 22.89 6.63 -16.25
N VAL A 114 21.96 5.86 -16.81
CA VAL A 114 21.04 5.00 -16.03
C VAL A 114 21.66 3.61 -15.89
N GLN A 115 21.93 3.17 -14.66
CA GLN A 115 22.55 1.88 -14.35
C GLN A 115 22.30 1.47 -12.89
N GLU A 116 22.26 0.16 -12.61
CA GLU A 116 22.01 -0.36 -11.25
C GLU A 116 23.19 -0.15 -10.29
N ASP A 117 24.41 -0.43 -10.78
CA ASP A 117 25.63 -0.27 -10.00
C ASP A 117 25.99 1.21 -9.85
N LEU A 118 26.06 1.68 -8.60
CA LEU A 118 26.49 3.03 -8.25
C LEU A 118 27.86 3.06 -7.55
N SER A 119 28.65 1.98 -7.59
CA SER A 119 29.96 1.90 -6.92
C SER A 119 30.97 2.95 -7.40
N ALA A 120 30.83 3.42 -8.64
CA ALA A 120 31.61 4.52 -9.21
C ALA A 120 31.13 5.93 -8.74
N ALA A 121 30.03 6.03 -8.00
CA ALA A 121 29.62 7.28 -7.35
C ALA A 121 30.53 7.61 -6.16
N HIS A 122 30.70 8.90 -5.93
CA HIS A 122 31.42 9.46 -4.77
C HIS A 122 30.41 9.86 -3.68
N ILE A 123 29.26 10.40 -4.11
CA ILE A 123 28.17 10.86 -3.25
C ILE A 123 26.86 10.24 -3.74
N LEU A 124 26.15 9.57 -2.85
CA LEU A 124 24.88 8.89 -3.11
C LEU A 124 23.72 9.70 -2.52
N LEU A 125 22.72 9.99 -3.36
CA LEU A 125 21.60 10.87 -3.05
C LEU A 125 20.28 10.07 -3.08
N GLY A 126 19.48 10.17 -2.03
CA GLY A 126 18.10 9.66 -1.99
C GLY A 126 17.23 10.55 -1.12
N VAL A 127 15.95 10.73 -1.42
CA VAL A 127 15.09 11.62 -0.59
C VAL A 127 14.90 11.00 0.81
N LYS A 128 14.49 9.74 0.87
CA LYS A 128 14.37 8.92 2.08
C LYS A 128 15.50 7.88 2.13
N ARG A 129 15.71 7.28 3.31
CA ARG A 129 16.61 6.13 3.48
C ARG A 129 16.22 4.95 2.58
N PRO A 130 17.18 4.12 2.13
CA PRO A 130 16.88 2.86 1.47
C PRO A 130 16.31 1.82 2.45
N ARG A 131 15.57 0.83 1.94
CA ARG A 131 15.01 -0.28 2.76
C ARG A 131 16.04 -1.31 3.24
N SER A 132 17.10 -1.55 2.47
CA SER A 132 18.21 -2.44 2.79
C SER A 132 19.50 -1.86 2.21
N PHE A 133 20.63 -2.15 2.87
CA PHE A 133 21.96 -1.75 2.43
C PHE A 133 22.73 -2.86 1.71
N ASP A 134 22.16 -4.05 1.55
CA ASP A 134 22.88 -5.25 1.11
C ASP A 134 23.48 -5.13 -0.29
N ASN A 135 22.83 -4.36 -1.16
CA ASN A 135 23.27 -4.06 -2.52
C ASN A 135 23.76 -2.61 -2.69
N LEU A 136 24.11 -1.92 -1.60
CA LEU A 136 24.55 -0.53 -1.61
C LEU A 136 26.05 -0.41 -1.30
N PRO A 137 26.81 0.41 -2.06
CA PRO A 137 28.26 0.56 -1.85
C PRO A 137 28.61 1.01 -0.43
N SER A 138 29.37 0.18 0.30
CA SER A 138 30.07 0.55 1.54
C SER A 138 31.15 1.61 1.28
N GLU A 139 31.65 2.26 2.33
CA GLU A 139 32.78 3.21 2.26
C GLU A 139 32.52 4.41 1.31
N LYS A 140 31.25 4.85 1.22
CA LYS A 140 30.81 6.03 0.42
C LYS A 140 30.11 7.08 1.27
N THR A 141 29.98 8.29 0.71
CA THR A 141 29.15 9.36 1.29
C THR A 141 27.69 9.21 0.83
N TYR A 142 26.75 9.28 1.77
CA TYR A 142 25.31 9.21 1.51
C TYR A 142 24.60 10.45 2.04
N MET A 143 23.54 10.87 1.33
CA MET A 143 22.65 11.94 1.76
C MET A 143 21.19 11.52 1.62
N PHE A 144 20.46 11.52 2.74
CA PHE A 144 19.01 11.29 2.83
C PHE A 144 18.46 11.79 4.17
N PHE A 145 17.14 11.90 4.32
CA PHE A 145 16.51 12.03 5.65
C PHE A 145 16.57 10.69 6.38
N SER A 146 17.44 10.59 7.40
CA SER A 146 17.72 9.31 8.09
C SER A 146 16.85 9.09 9.32
N HIS A 147 16.37 10.18 9.93
CA HIS A 147 15.65 10.22 11.22
C HIS A 147 16.43 9.69 12.45
N VAL A 148 17.70 9.27 12.29
CA VAL A 148 18.52 8.73 13.41
C VAL A 148 18.81 9.78 14.49
N ILE A 149 18.85 11.06 14.11
CA ILE A 149 19.13 12.21 14.99
C ILE A 149 18.11 12.42 16.12
N LYS A 150 16.97 11.72 16.08
CA LYS A 150 15.95 11.75 17.14
C LYS A 150 16.21 10.72 18.24
N GLY A 151 17.19 9.82 18.07
CA GLY A 151 17.51 8.77 19.04
C GLY A 151 16.41 7.72 19.23
N GLN A 152 15.49 7.60 18.26
CA GLN A 152 14.39 6.65 18.32
C GLN A 152 14.89 5.21 18.09
N PRO A 153 14.50 4.21 18.91
CA PRO A 153 15.04 2.84 18.83
C PRO A 153 14.94 2.20 17.44
N GLU A 154 13.82 2.38 16.74
CA GLU A 154 13.53 1.85 15.41
C GLU A 154 14.49 2.38 14.32
N ASN A 155 15.24 3.45 14.60
CA ASN A 155 16.22 4.04 13.69
C ASN A 155 17.67 3.69 14.08
N MET A 156 17.91 3.00 15.20
CA MET A 156 19.26 2.67 15.67
C MET A 156 19.89 1.49 14.93
N GLY A 157 19.10 0.52 14.44
CA GLY A 157 19.61 -0.56 13.58
C GLY A 157 20.20 -0.03 12.27
N LEU A 158 19.47 0.87 11.60
CA LEU A 158 19.96 1.65 10.45
C LEU A 158 21.29 2.36 10.74
N LEU A 159 21.41 2.99 11.91
CA LEU A 159 22.62 3.72 12.27
C LEU A 159 23.79 2.74 12.50
N GLN A 160 23.55 1.54 13.03
CA GLN A 160 24.55 0.49 13.15
C GLN A 160 25.02 0.01 11.77
N ASP A 161 24.10 -0.31 10.85
CA ASP A 161 24.44 -0.70 9.47
C ASP A 161 25.30 0.35 8.75
N ILE A 162 25.03 1.63 9.00
CA ILE A 162 25.78 2.76 8.45
C ILE A 162 27.21 2.82 9.03
N LEU A 163 27.39 2.62 10.33
CA LEU A 163 28.72 2.59 10.95
C LEU A 163 29.52 1.36 10.49
N ASP A 164 28.90 0.17 10.48
CA ASP A 164 29.54 -1.09 10.13
C ASP A 164 30.01 -1.12 8.66
N ARG A 165 29.26 -0.46 7.76
CA ARG A 165 29.62 -0.28 6.34
C ARG A 165 30.50 0.97 6.09
N LYS A 166 30.95 1.64 7.16
CA LYS A 166 31.71 2.90 7.15
C LYS A 166 31.12 3.97 6.22
N ILE A 167 29.80 4.06 6.20
CA ILE A 167 29.08 5.04 5.40
C ILE A 167 29.21 6.40 6.07
N GLN A 168 29.61 7.40 5.29
CA GLN A 168 29.66 8.80 5.71
C GLN A 168 28.29 9.44 5.44
N LEU A 169 27.41 9.49 6.45
CA LEU A 169 26.05 10.00 6.34
C LEU A 169 26.00 11.52 6.57
N ILE A 170 25.39 12.25 5.64
CA ILE A 170 24.98 13.65 5.82
C ILE A 170 23.45 13.73 5.81
N ASP A 171 22.83 14.09 6.93
CA ASP A 171 21.37 14.19 7.02
C ASP A 171 20.85 15.56 6.56
N TYR A 172 19.97 15.55 5.56
CA TYR A 172 19.31 16.75 5.05
C TYR A 172 18.55 17.56 6.11
N GLU A 173 18.11 16.95 7.21
CA GLU A 173 17.41 17.61 8.32
C GLU A 173 18.29 18.63 9.06
N LYS A 174 19.62 18.39 9.09
CA LYS A 174 20.58 19.24 9.80
C LYS A 174 21.23 20.31 8.91
N ILE A 175 21.02 20.27 7.59
CA ILE A 175 21.57 21.30 6.68
C ILE A 175 20.80 22.61 6.87
N ALA A 176 21.46 23.63 7.41
CA ALA A 176 20.91 24.97 7.60
C ALA A 176 21.72 26.03 6.84
N VAL A 177 21.05 27.08 6.39
CA VAL A 177 21.65 28.28 5.80
C VAL A 177 21.39 29.48 6.68
N VAL A 178 22.42 30.30 6.92
CA VAL A 178 22.27 31.59 7.59
C VAL A 178 21.61 32.56 6.63
N GLU A 179 20.47 33.11 7.00
CA GLU A 179 19.78 34.14 6.23
C GLU A 179 20.57 35.46 6.30
N PRO A 180 21.07 36.01 5.16
CA PRO A 180 21.99 37.16 5.19
C PRO A 180 21.41 38.44 5.80
N THR A 181 20.09 38.57 5.83
CA THR A 181 19.36 39.76 6.31
C THR A 181 18.97 39.69 7.78
N THR A 182 18.83 38.49 8.36
CA THR A 182 18.39 38.32 9.76
C THR A 182 19.43 37.65 10.65
N GLY A 183 20.48 37.05 10.07
CA GLY A 183 21.50 36.29 10.78
C GLY A 183 21.02 34.96 11.37
N LYS A 184 19.76 34.55 11.11
CA LYS A 184 19.20 33.31 11.65
C LYS A 184 19.54 32.11 10.78
N GLU A 185 19.86 30.98 11.41
CA GLU A 185 19.94 29.69 10.73
C GLU A 185 18.52 29.21 10.36
N GLN A 186 18.30 28.91 9.09
CA GLN A 186 17.08 28.31 8.56
C GLN A 186 17.41 26.98 7.88
N ARG A 187 16.64 25.91 8.16
CA ARG A 187 16.78 24.60 7.49
C ARG A 187 16.65 24.78 5.97
N LEU A 188 17.62 24.26 5.21
CA LEU A 188 17.72 24.45 3.77
C LEU A 188 16.55 23.82 3.00
N VAL A 189 16.06 22.67 3.47
CA VAL A 189 14.97 21.91 2.85
C VAL A 189 13.86 21.70 3.88
N ALA A 190 12.68 22.25 3.59
CA ALA A 190 11.48 22.02 4.40
C ALA A 190 10.27 21.76 3.49
N PHE A 191 9.74 20.54 3.50
CA PHE A 191 8.59 20.16 2.69
C PHE A 191 7.23 20.68 3.18
N GLY A 192 7.18 21.39 4.32
CA GLY A 192 5.93 21.73 5.01
C GLY A 192 4.87 22.37 4.10
N ARG A 193 5.25 23.27 3.18
CA ARG A 193 4.30 23.85 2.21
C ARG A 193 3.62 22.79 1.35
N PHE A 194 4.34 21.76 0.89
CA PHE A 194 3.76 20.69 0.08
C PHE A 194 2.84 19.77 0.88
N ALA A 195 3.14 19.54 2.16
CA ALA A 195 2.21 18.87 3.06
C ALA A 195 0.92 19.68 3.23
N GLY A 196 1.04 21.01 3.37
CA GLY A 196 -0.10 21.93 3.43
C GLY A 196 -0.94 21.98 2.16
N LEU A 197 -0.30 21.88 0.98
CA LEU A 197 -1.01 21.78 -0.30
C LEU A 197 -1.81 20.46 -0.38
N ALA A 198 -1.15 19.31 -0.20
CA ALA A 198 -1.77 17.99 -0.27
C ALA A 198 -2.90 17.83 0.78
N GLY A 199 -2.57 17.92 2.07
CA GLY A 199 -3.53 17.68 3.16
C GLY A 199 -4.74 18.63 3.20
N THR A 200 -4.70 19.75 2.48
CA THR A 200 -5.89 20.60 2.25
C THR A 200 -6.78 20.05 1.15
N ILE A 201 -6.20 19.63 0.02
CA ILE A 201 -6.94 18.94 -1.06
C ILE A 201 -7.59 17.67 -0.50
N ASP A 202 -6.85 16.90 0.29
CA ASP A 202 -7.36 15.67 0.89
C ASP A 202 -8.45 15.96 1.93
N SER A 203 -8.36 17.07 2.69
CA SER A 203 -9.45 17.49 3.58
C SER A 203 -10.75 17.81 2.84
N PHE A 204 -10.68 18.32 1.60
CA PHE A 204 -11.86 18.55 0.75
C PHE A 204 -12.47 17.25 0.27
N HIS A 205 -11.64 16.28 -0.12
CA HIS A 205 -12.08 14.93 -0.49
C HIS A 205 -12.76 14.22 0.69
N ILE A 206 -12.11 14.19 1.86
CA ILE A 206 -12.64 13.59 3.09
C ILE A 206 -13.96 14.25 3.50
N LEU A 207 -14.05 15.59 3.43
CA LEU A 207 -15.32 16.28 3.68
C LEU A 207 -16.40 15.87 2.67
N GLY A 208 -16.09 15.77 1.37
CA GLY A 208 -17.05 15.33 0.35
C GLY A 208 -17.63 13.95 0.66
N GLN A 209 -16.77 12.97 0.96
CA GLN A 209 -17.18 11.62 1.35
C GLN A 209 -18.01 11.62 2.65
N ARG A 210 -17.59 12.39 3.66
CA ARG A 210 -18.31 12.51 4.93
C ARG A 210 -19.71 13.11 4.76
N LEU A 211 -19.83 14.15 3.95
CA LEU A 211 -21.11 14.80 3.65
C LEU A 211 -22.06 13.85 2.92
N LEU A 212 -21.57 13.05 1.97
CA LEU A 212 -22.38 12.03 1.29
C LEU A 212 -22.91 10.96 2.25
N ARG A 213 -22.10 10.51 3.21
CA ARG A 213 -22.56 9.58 4.28
C ARG A 213 -23.71 10.19 5.11
N GLN A 214 -23.69 11.51 5.30
CA GLN A 214 -24.77 12.28 5.92
C GLN A 214 -25.89 12.69 4.94
N SER A 215 -25.99 12.04 3.78
CA SER A 215 -26.97 12.31 2.71
C SER A 215 -26.89 13.69 2.02
N TRP A 216 -25.79 14.43 2.20
CA TRP A 216 -25.54 15.70 1.50
C TRP A 216 -24.76 15.49 0.20
N SER A 217 -25.44 15.60 -0.93
CA SER A 217 -24.77 15.74 -2.23
C SER A 217 -24.20 17.15 -2.36
N THR A 218 -22.87 17.28 -2.35
CA THR A 218 -22.17 18.57 -2.47
C THR A 218 -21.03 18.51 -3.50
N PRO A 219 -20.64 19.66 -4.11
CA PRO A 219 -19.55 19.69 -5.08
C PRO A 219 -18.19 19.16 -4.56
N PHE A 220 -17.98 19.07 -3.24
CA PHE A 220 -16.78 18.47 -2.64
C PHE A 220 -16.55 17.01 -3.07
N LEU A 221 -17.61 16.28 -3.43
CA LEU A 221 -17.51 14.92 -3.97
C LEU A 221 -16.71 14.82 -5.26
N ASN A 222 -16.59 15.91 -6.01
CA ASN A 222 -15.84 15.97 -7.28
C ASN A 222 -14.33 16.20 -7.06
N VAL A 223 -13.85 16.29 -5.82
CA VAL A 223 -12.41 16.40 -5.50
C VAL A 223 -11.87 15.00 -5.18
N PRO A 224 -10.97 14.44 -6.00
CA PRO A 224 -10.23 13.24 -5.65
C PRO A 224 -9.05 13.57 -4.71
N PRO A 225 -8.49 12.56 -4.01
CA PRO A 225 -7.23 12.68 -3.27
C PRO A 225 -6.10 13.31 -4.09
N SER A 226 -5.18 14.00 -3.42
CA SER A 226 -4.15 14.80 -4.06
C SER A 226 -3.20 13.92 -4.90
N ILE A 227 -2.89 12.71 -4.44
CA ILE A 227 -2.10 11.66 -5.13
C ILE A 227 -2.60 11.28 -6.53
N TYR A 228 -3.90 11.44 -6.83
CA TYR A 228 -4.45 11.08 -8.14
C TYR A 228 -4.29 12.18 -9.21
N HIS A 229 -3.78 13.35 -8.84
CA HIS A 229 -3.48 14.42 -9.79
C HIS A 229 -2.06 14.25 -10.36
N SER A 230 -1.89 14.46 -11.67
CA SER A 230 -0.60 14.29 -12.35
C SER A 230 0.43 15.37 -11.97
N ASN A 231 -0.03 16.49 -11.40
CA ASN A 231 0.76 17.66 -11.00
C ASN A 231 -0.09 18.66 -10.19
N LEU A 232 0.57 19.57 -9.49
CA LEU A 232 -0.10 20.59 -8.65
C LEU A 232 -1.08 21.51 -9.40
N GLU A 233 -0.80 21.91 -10.64
CA GLU A 233 -1.72 22.81 -11.37
C GLU A 233 -2.98 22.10 -11.88
N GLU A 234 -2.94 20.76 -12.01
CA GLU A 234 -4.14 19.95 -12.19
C GLU A 234 -4.97 19.89 -10.90
N ALA A 235 -4.36 19.60 -9.75
CA ALA A 235 -5.05 19.62 -8.46
C ALA A 235 -5.70 20.98 -8.16
N LYS A 236 -4.97 22.08 -8.38
CA LYS A 236 -5.53 23.43 -8.26
C LYS A 236 -6.64 23.71 -9.28
N ARG A 237 -6.68 23.06 -10.44
CA ARG A 237 -7.79 23.19 -11.40
C ARG A 237 -9.04 22.54 -10.83
N THR A 238 -8.93 21.34 -10.26
CA THR A 238 -10.04 20.66 -9.59
C THR A 238 -10.61 21.50 -8.44
N VAL A 239 -9.75 22.10 -7.61
CA VAL A 239 -10.18 22.99 -6.52
C VAL A 239 -10.85 24.27 -7.05
N ARG A 240 -10.34 24.87 -8.14
CA ARG A 240 -11.02 26.02 -8.78
C ARG A 240 -12.40 25.62 -9.34
N GLN A 241 -12.53 24.42 -9.90
CA GLN A 241 -13.83 23.90 -10.38
C GLN A 241 -14.83 23.69 -9.24
N LEU A 242 -14.39 23.10 -8.11
CA LEU A 242 -15.17 23.06 -6.87
C LEU A 242 -15.63 24.48 -6.46
N GLY A 243 -14.71 25.44 -6.46
CA GLY A 243 -15.02 26.83 -6.13
C GLY A 243 -16.02 27.49 -7.09
N GLU A 244 -15.92 27.22 -8.39
CA GLU A 244 -16.87 27.69 -9.40
C GLU A 244 -18.27 27.08 -9.21
N CYS A 245 -18.37 25.79 -8.84
CA CYS A 245 -19.66 25.16 -8.53
C CYS A 245 -20.30 25.81 -7.29
N ILE A 246 -19.54 25.98 -6.19
CA ILE A 246 -20.04 26.65 -4.98
C ILE A 246 -20.50 28.08 -5.29
N ALA A 247 -19.74 28.84 -6.09
CA ALA A 247 -20.07 30.23 -6.41
C ALA A 247 -21.31 30.38 -7.33
N LYS A 248 -21.61 29.39 -8.19
CA LYS A 248 -22.71 29.46 -9.18
C LYS A 248 -23.98 28.76 -8.71
N GLU A 249 -23.85 27.55 -8.16
CA GLU A 249 -24.96 26.66 -7.80
C GLU A 249 -25.25 26.71 -6.29
N GLY A 250 -24.21 26.96 -5.50
CA GLY A 250 -24.26 26.96 -4.04
C GLY A 250 -24.27 25.55 -3.43
N LEU A 251 -24.03 25.50 -2.13
CA LEU A 251 -24.33 24.34 -1.30
C LEU A 251 -25.88 24.16 -1.17
N PRO A 252 -26.36 22.99 -0.70
CA PRO A 252 -27.77 22.77 -0.41
C PRO A 252 -28.35 23.82 0.54
N GLU A 253 -29.65 24.14 0.39
CA GLU A 253 -30.26 25.30 1.04
C GLU A 253 -30.49 25.10 2.54
N GLU A 254 -30.76 23.86 2.93
CA GLU A 254 -30.97 23.40 4.31
C GLU A 254 -29.65 23.18 5.07
N MET A 255 -28.51 23.29 4.38
CA MET A 255 -27.20 22.96 4.93
C MET A 255 -26.65 24.09 5.81
N PRO A 256 -26.11 23.80 7.01
CA PRO A 256 -25.38 24.79 7.80
C PRO A 256 -24.11 25.26 7.06
N PRO A 257 -23.61 26.48 7.38
CA PRO A 257 -22.36 26.97 6.80
C PRO A 257 -21.19 26.04 7.12
N ILE A 258 -20.33 25.82 6.11
CA ILE A 258 -19.09 25.07 6.25
C ILE A 258 -17.96 25.99 6.72
N VAL A 259 -17.40 25.70 7.90
CA VAL A 259 -16.33 26.47 8.55
C VAL A 259 -15.05 25.65 8.68
N TYR A 260 -13.94 26.18 8.16
CA TYR A 260 -12.59 25.60 8.26
C TYR A 260 -11.74 26.33 9.31
N GLY A 261 -11.20 25.61 10.28
CA GLY A 261 -10.15 26.09 11.17
C GLY A 261 -8.77 25.75 10.60
N MET A 262 -7.90 26.75 10.46
CA MET A 262 -6.55 26.59 9.89
C MET A 262 -5.50 27.09 10.89
N THR A 263 -4.86 26.16 11.61
CA THR A 263 -3.85 26.52 12.63
C THR A 263 -2.44 26.62 12.02
N GLY A 264 -1.45 27.11 12.78
CA GLY A 264 -0.03 27.21 12.36
C GLY A 264 0.42 28.62 11.96
N GLY A 265 -0.53 29.50 11.63
CA GLY A 265 -0.34 30.94 11.47
C GLY A 265 0.42 31.39 10.21
N PRO A 266 0.35 32.68 9.85
CA PRO A 266 0.73 33.20 8.53
C PRO A 266 2.22 33.07 8.16
N ARG A 267 3.09 32.75 9.14
CA ARG A 267 4.53 32.50 8.90
C ARG A 267 4.89 31.01 8.83
N GLY A 268 3.94 30.11 9.08
CA GLY A 268 4.15 28.66 8.99
C GLY A 268 4.26 28.22 7.53
N ASN A 269 5.22 27.34 7.23
CA ASN A 269 5.37 26.80 5.87
C ASN A 269 4.16 25.96 5.45
N VAL A 270 3.62 25.15 6.37
CA VAL A 270 2.44 24.32 6.11
C VAL A 270 1.21 25.20 5.88
N TYR A 271 0.91 26.11 6.80
CA TYR A 271 -0.17 27.09 6.67
C TYR A 271 -0.15 27.87 5.35
N GLN A 272 1.01 28.27 4.84
CA GLN A 272 1.11 28.91 3.51
C GLN A 272 0.62 27.99 2.37
N GLY A 273 0.89 26.68 2.44
CA GLY A 273 0.34 25.70 1.51
C GLY A 273 -1.17 25.52 1.68
N VAL A 274 -1.65 25.52 2.93
CA VAL A 274 -3.09 25.45 3.23
C VAL A 274 -3.83 26.63 2.61
N ARG A 275 -3.34 27.86 2.80
CA ARG A 275 -3.90 29.07 2.18
C ARG A 275 -3.85 29.04 0.66
N GLU A 276 -2.75 28.58 0.06
CA GLU A 276 -2.62 28.52 -1.40
C GLU A 276 -3.66 27.62 -2.09
N ILE A 277 -4.22 26.63 -1.37
CA ILE A 277 -5.35 25.81 -1.83
C ILE A 277 -6.70 26.40 -1.40
N PHE A 278 -6.85 26.79 -0.14
CA PHE A 278 -8.10 27.34 0.38
C PHE A 278 -8.54 28.63 -0.35
N ASP A 279 -7.57 29.48 -0.73
CA ASP A 279 -7.81 30.76 -1.41
C ASP A 279 -8.32 30.60 -2.86
N LEU A 280 -8.40 29.38 -3.37
CA LEU A 280 -9.00 29.06 -4.67
C LEU A 280 -10.53 28.90 -4.59
N LEU A 281 -11.10 28.79 -3.39
CA LEU A 281 -12.54 28.67 -3.15
C LEU A 281 -13.18 30.03 -2.86
N PRO A 282 -14.47 30.22 -3.20
CA PRO A 282 -15.23 31.38 -2.74
C PRO A 282 -15.36 31.29 -1.22
N HIS A 283 -14.68 32.18 -0.51
CA HIS A 283 -14.58 32.10 0.94
C HIS A 283 -14.64 33.47 1.62
N GLU A 284 -14.97 33.45 2.91
CA GLU A 284 -14.86 34.59 3.81
C GLU A 284 -13.96 34.22 4.98
N MET A 285 -13.02 35.10 5.31
CA MET A 285 -12.17 34.95 6.50
C MET A 285 -12.76 35.72 7.67
N VAL A 286 -12.96 35.01 8.78
CA VAL A 286 -13.65 35.52 9.97
C VAL A 286 -12.71 35.46 11.17
N ALA A 287 -12.85 36.43 12.08
CA ALA A 287 -12.10 36.47 13.33
C ALA A 287 -12.68 35.45 14.34
N VAL A 288 -11.93 35.14 15.41
CA VAL A 288 -12.36 34.10 16.38
C VAL A 288 -13.59 34.57 17.17
N GLU A 289 -13.63 35.85 17.50
CA GLU A 289 -14.73 36.56 18.15
C GLU A 289 -16.04 36.60 17.33
N ASP A 290 -15.94 36.53 16.01
CA ASP A 290 -17.09 36.62 15.08
C ASP A 290 -17.64 35.24 14.66
N LEU A 291 -16.98 34.14 15.03
CA LEU A 291 -17.45 32.76 14.75
C LEU A 291 -18.92 32.48 15.11
N PRO A 292 -19.50 32.98 16.22
CA PRO A 292 -20.91 32.74 16.54
C PRO A 292 -21.87 33.37 15.51
N GLN A 293 -21.52 34.56 14.99
CA GLN A 293 -22.35 35.34 14.05
C GLN A 293 -22.50 34.60 12.71
N ILE A 294 -21.53 33.72 12.36
CA ILE A 294 -21.59 32.82 11.19
C ILE A 294 -22.82 31.89 11.24
N TYR A 295 -23.53 31.77 12.36
CA TYR A 295 -24.76 30.96 12.44
C TYR A 295 -26.07 31.77 12.46
N GLU A 296 -26.05 33.11 12.55
CA GLU A 296 -27.26 33.94 12.74
C GLU A 296 -28.02 34.43 11.47
N GLU A 297 -27.36 34.88 10.39
CA GLU A 297 -27.96 35.37 9.12
C GLU A 297 -27.99 34.36 7.93
N PRO A 298 -29.14 33.76 7.53
CA PRO A 298 -29.15 32.65 6.58
C PRO A 298 -28.78 32.95 5.11
N SER A 299 -29.14 34.13 4.58
CA SER A 299 -29.45 34.29 3.15
C SER A 299 -28.27 34.40 2.17
N SER A 300 -27.01 34.45 2.63
CA SER A 300 -25.83 34.57 1.75
C SER A 300 -24.82 33.41 1.86
N ARG A 301 -25.11 32.42 2.69
CA ARG A 301 -24.11 31.43 3.16
C ARG A 301 -23.77 30.37 2.12
N ARG A 302 -24.76 29.87 1.37
CA ARG A 302 -24.59 28.73 0.47
C ARG A 302 -23.59 28.94 -0.68
N TYR A 303 -23.29 30.19 -1.06
CA TYR A 303 -22.42 30.51 -2.20
C TYR A 303 -20.94 30.69 -1.84
N LYS A 304 -20.56 30.37 -0.59
CA LYS A 304 -19.18 30.50 -0.07
C LYS A 304 -18.94 29.52 1.08
N ILE A 305 -17.68 29.38 1.48
CA ILE A 305 -17.28 28.74 2.73
C ILE A 305 -16.64 29.75 3.69
N TYR A 306 -16.49 29.37 4.94
CA TYR A 306 -15.89 30.22 5.97
C TYR A 306 -14.54 29.66 6.42
N GLY A 307 -13.60 30.53 6.72
CA GLY A 307 -12.30 30.17 7.27
C GLY A 307 -11.95 31.01 8.49
N VAL A 308 -11.35 30.37 9.50
CA VAL A 308 -10.74 31.05 10.65
C VAL A 308 -9.28 30.58 10.80
N ALA A 309 -8.40 31.54 11.08
CA ALA A 309 -6.96 31.31 11.15
C ALA A 309 -6.41 31.79 12.51
N PRO A 310 -6.67 31.06 13.61
CA PRO A 310 -6.32 31.52 14.95
C PRO A 310 -4.81 31.61 15.14
N GLU A 311 -4.36 32.71 15.75
CA GLU A 311 -2.98 32.90 16.21
C GLU A 311 -2.81 32.35 17.64
N MET A 312 -1.57 32.27 18.13
CA MET A 312 -1.30 31.72 19.47
C MET A 312 -2.00 32.47 20.61
N LYS A 313 -2.26 33.78 20.43
CA LYS A 313 -3.06 34.61 21.35
C LYS A 313 -4.53 34.15 21.46
N ASP A 314 -5.08 33.58 20.39
CA ASP A 314 -6.47 33.12 20.32
C ASP A 314 -6.56 31.64 20.77
N LEU A 315 -5.48 30.88 20.56
CA LEU A 315 -5.36 29.48 20.95
C LEU A 315 -5.05 29.27 22.43
N TYR A 316 -4.25 30.13 23.09
CA TYR A 316 -3.74 29.90 24.43
C TYR A 316 -3.96 31.10 25.36
N ALA A 317 -4.46 30.84 26.57
CA ALA A 317 -4.55 31.82 27.66
C ALA A 317 -3.61 31.42 28.81
N ARG A 318 -3.08 32.40 29.54
CA ARG A 318 -2.27 32.17 30.74
C ARG A 318 -3.19 31.98 31.96
N LEU A 319 -2.85 31.02 32.83
CA LEU A 319 -3.71 30.55 33.92
C LEU A 319 -3.89 31.53 35.10
N ASP A 320 -2.98 32.49 35.24
CA ASP A 320 -2.88 33.43 36.37
C ASP A 320 -3.20 34.88 36.00
N GLN A 321 -3.75 35.12 34.80
CA GLN A 321 -4.09 36.45 34.29
C GLN A 321 -5.52 36.47 33.72
N ASP A 322 -6.18 37.62 33.80
CA ASP A 322 -7.48 37.83 33.16
C ASP A 322 -7.37 37.70 31.64
N ASN A 323 -8.48 37.33 30.98
CA ASN A 323 -8.56 37.08 29.53
C ASN A 323 -8.18 38.29 28.65
N ASP A 324 -8.11 39.51 29.21
CA ASP A 324 -7.70 40.74 28.52
C ASP A 324 -6.17 40.97 28.56
N SER A 325 -5.40 40.04 29.12
CA SER A 325 -3.93 40.11 29.16
C SER A 325 -3.29 39.97 27.77
N ILE A 326 -2.23 40.75 27.52
CA ILE A 326 -1.51 40.71 26.24
C ILE A 326 -0.67 39.43 26.17
N PHE A 327 -1.00 38.54 25.23
CA PHE A 327 -0.24 37.32 24.98
C PHE A 327 1.23 37.61 24.62
N ASP A 328 2.16 37.28 25.51
CA ASP A 328 3.59 37.28 25.20
C ASP A 328 4.03 35.93 24.64
N ARG A 329 4.40 35.93 23.36
CA ARG A 329 4.95 34.76 22.67
C ARG A 329 6.20 34.21 23.36
N ARG A 330 7.08 35.06 23.88
CA ARG A 330 8.34 34.63 24.50
C ARG A 330 8.07 33.91 25.81
N ASP A 331 7.20 34.48 26.64
CA ASP A 331 6.76 33.86 27.89
C ASP A 331 6.10 32.49 27.64
N PHE A 332 5.27 32.35 26.61
CA PHE A 332 4.72 31.05 26.22
C PHE A 332 5.79 29.98 25.93
N PHE A 333 6.88 30.32 25.22
CA PHE A 333 7.96 29.35 24.93
C PHE A 333 8.85 29.04 26.15
N GLU A 334 8.95 29.95 27.11
CA GLU A 334 9.76 29.80 28.33
C GLU A 334 8.95 29.18 29.51
N ASN A 335 7.63 29.38 29.55
CA ASN A 335 6.73 29.03 30.66
C ASN A 335 5.41 28.38 30.21
N SER A 336 5.43 27.53 29.18
CA SER A 336 4.23 26.93 28.56
C SER A 336 3.29 26.19 29.52
N GLN A 337 3.81 25.67 30.63
CA GLN A 337 3.02 25.03 31.71
C GLN A 337 2.06 25.99 32.43
N MET A 338 2.25 27.32 32.29
CA MET A 338 1.37 28.35 32.83
C MET A 338 0.21 28.69 31.87
N TYR A 339 0.07 27.99 30.75
CA TYR A 339 -0.96 28.25 29.75
C TYR A 339 -1.93 27.07 29.61
N GLN A 340 -3.13 27.37 29.12
CA GLN A 340 -4.15 26.39 28.72
C GLN A 340 -4.67 26.69 27.31
N SER A 341 -5.17 25.66 26.62
CA SER A 341 -5.88 25.84 25.35
C SER A 341 -7.24 26.48 25.57
N GLN A 342 -7.61 27.37 24.66
CA GLN A 342 -8.95 27.96 24.54
C GLN A 342 -9.71 27.39 23.33
N PHE A 343 -9.08 26.51 22.55
CA PHE A 343 -9.60 26.07 21.26
C PHE A 343 -10.92 25.29 21.39
N ALA A 344 -11.02 24.40 22.37
CA ALA A 344 -12.22 23.61 22.66
C ALA A 344 -13.47 24.47 22.99
N THR A 345 -13.27 25.66 23.57
CA THR A 345 -14.36 26.53 24.03
C THR A 345 -14.66 27.70 23.09
N LYS A 346 -13.65 28.28 22.45
CA LYS A 346 -13.80 29.46 21.58
C LYS A 346 -13.88 29.15 20.09
N ILE A 347 -13.33 28.04 19.62
CA ILE A 347 -13.10 27.80 18.18
C ILE A 347 -13.77 26.50 17.71
N ALA A 348 -13.38 25.35 18.28
CA ALA A 348 -13.90 24.03 17.94
C ALA A 348 -15.44 23.92 17.87
N PRO A 349 -16.24 24.61 18.74
CA PRO A 349 -17.70 24.55 18.70
C PRO A 349 -18.35 25.04 17.40
N TYR A 350 -17.59 25.75 16.55
CA TYR A 350 -18.05 26.38 15.30
C TYR A 350 -17.40 25.80 14.05
N LEU A 351 -16.46 24.85 14.17
CA LEU A 351 -15.75 24.28 13.03
C LEU A 351 -16.47 23.05 12.46
N ASN A 352 -16.32 22.83 11.16
CA ASN A 352 -16.64 21.55 10.51
C ASN A 352 -15.39 20.77 10.14
N VAL A 353 -14.36 21.47 9.70
CA VAL A 353 -13.06 20.90 9.34
C VAL A 353 -11.96 21.64 10.11
N LEU A 354 -11.05 20.89 10.72
CA LEU A 354 -9.81 21.41 11.27
C LEU A 354 -8.64 20.94 10.40
N ILE A 355 -7.93 21.87 9.79
CA ILE A 355 -6.62 21.62 9.17
C ILE A 355 -5.58 22.04 10.20
N ASN A 356 -5.08 21.06 10.96
CA ASN A 356 -4.09 21.32 11.99
C ASN A 356 -2.69 21.38 11.38
N SER A 357 -2.03 22.53 11.50
CA SER A 357 -0.67 22.74 10.97
C SER A 357 0.26 23.45 11.96
N ILE A 358 -0.02 23.33 13.26
CA ILE A 358 0.89 23.83 14.28
C ILE A 358 2.20 23.04 14.34
N PHE A 359 3.26 23.71 14.81
CA PHE A 359 4.37 23.03 15.44
C PHE A 359 3.99 22.80 16.91
N TRP A 360 4.11 21.55 17.38
CA TRP A 360 3.84 21.19 18.77
C TRP A 360 5.09 20.61 19.44
N ASP A 361 5.11 20.67 20.77
CA ASP A 361 6.15 20.17 21.65
C ASP A 361 5.43 19.67 22.91
N HIS A 362 5.86 18.55 23.49
CA HIS A 362 5.26 17.95 24.70
C HIS A 362 5.10 18.90 25.90
N ARG A 363 5.84 20.02 25.94
CA ARG A 363 5.72 21.06 26.97
C ARG A 363 4.54 22.00 26.75
N PHE A 364 4.03 22.09 25.52
CA PHE A 364 2.92 22.98 25.16
C PHE A 364 1.58 22.30 25.45
N PRO A 365 0.56 23.04 25.94
CA PRO A 365 -0.78 22.50 26.08
C PRO A 365 -1.27 21.87 24.77
N ARG A 366 -2.04 20.78 24.88
CA ARG A 366 -2.70 20.20 23.70
C ARG A 366 -3.69 21.20 23.13
N LEU A 367 -3.87 21.18 21.80
CA LEU A 367 -4.86 22.01 21.15
C LEU A 367 -6.28 21.51 21.48
N LEU A 368 -6.49 20.19 21.41
CA LEU A 368 -7.77 19.54 21.72
C LEU A 368 -7.53 18.15 22.34
N THR A 369 -8.00 17.96 23.56
CA THR A 369 -7.93 16.69 24.32
C THR A 369 -9.09 15.75 23.97
N LYS A 370 -8.93 14.47 24.31
CA LYS A 370 -10.00 13.45 24.24
C LYS A 370 -11.21 13.82 25.08
N GLN A 371 -10.99 14.43 26.25
CA GLN A 371 -12.05 14.82 27.16
C GLN A 371 -12.83 16.03 26.62
N GLU A 372 -12.16 17.05 26.08
CA GLU A 372 -12.81 18.24 25.52
C GLU A 372 -13.68 17.92 24.31
N ILE A 373 -13.21 17.09 23.36
CA ILE A 373 -14.03 16.70 22.19
C ILE A 373 -15.23 15.83 22.61
N LYS A 374 -15.06 14.99 23.62
CA LYS A 374 -16.12 14.18 24.23
C LYS A 374 -17.20 15.03 24.89
N ASP A 375 -16.81 16.06 25.64
CA ASP A 375 -17.75 16.98 26.28
C ASP A 375 -18.44 17.89 25.26
N LEU A 376 -17.74 18.29 24.19
CA LEU A 376 -18.34 19.01 23.07
C LEU A 376 -19.45 18.19 22.39
N TYR A 377 -19.17 16.94 22.03
CA TYR A 377 -20.17 16.03 21.44
C TYR A 377 -21.32 15.74 22.42
N ARG A 378 -21.04 15.51 23.71
CA ARG A 378 -22.07 15.33 24.75
C ARG A 378 -22.99 16.53 24.94
N SER A 379 -22.55 17.74 24.59
CA SER A 379 -23.40 18.94 24.59
C SER A 379 -24.37 19.01 23.40
N GLY A 380 -24.34 18.02 22.49
CA GLY A 380 -25.07 18.02 21.22
C GLY A 380 -24.37 18.81 20.11
N ASN A 381 -23.09 19.14 20.29
CA ASN A 381 -22.32 19.88 19.30
C ASN A 381 -21.39 18.95 18.51
N GLU A 382 -21.93 18.35 17.46
CA GLU A 382 -21.25 17.39 16.60
C GLU A 382 -20.68 18.04 15.32
N ARG A 383 -20.52 19.38 15.30
CA ARG A 383 -20.17 20.12 14.07
C ARG A 383 -18.82 19.75 13.49
N LEU A 384 -17.81 19.52 14.34
CA LEU A 384 -16.45 19.16 13.92
C LEU A 384 -16.44 17.70 13.47
N MET A 385 -16.40 17.49 12.16
CA MET A 385 -16.52 16.17 11.53
C MET A 385 -15.21 15.68 10.90
N VAL A 386 -14.30 16.59 10.54
CA VAL A 386 -13.03 16.25 9.89
C VAL A 386 -11.85 16.93 10.59
N VAL A 387 -10.80 16.17 10.87
CA VAL A 387 -9.50 16.68 11.32
C VAL A 387 -8.42 16.18 10.38
N SER A 388 -7.83 17.09 9.60
CA SER A 388 -6.62 16.83 8.80
C SER A 388 -5.42 17.34 9.60
N ASP A 389 -4.77 16.45 10.34
CA ASP A 389 -3.61 16.77 11.17
C ASP A 389 -2.29 16.60 10.40
N ILE A 390 -1.90 17.68 9.74
CA ILE A 390 -0.67 17.77 8.93
C ILE A 390 0.59 17.80 9.82
N SER A 391 0.46 18.01 11.14
CA SER A 391 1.59 17.84 12.07
C SER A 391 1.99 16.36 12.20
N CYS A 392 1.01 15.45 12.17
CA CYS A 392 1.17 14.02 12.40
C CYS A 392 1.88 13.67 13.73
N ASP A 393 1.74 14.52 14.76
CA ASP A 393 2.26 14.26 16.09
C ASP A 393 1.31 13.31 16.86
N ILE A 394 1.63 12.02 16.87
CA ILE A 394 0.79 10.97 17.47
C ILE A 394 0.58 11.21 18.97
N GLY A 395 -0.69 11.23 19.40
CA GLY A 395 -1.08 11.62 20.76
C GLY A 395 -0.52 13.00 21.15
N GLY A 396 -0.43 13.92 20.18
CA GLY A 396 0.24 15.23 20.29
C GLY A 396 -0.75 16.38 20.49
N SER A 397 -0.75 17.34 19.57
CA SER A 397 -1.61 18.53 19.69
C SER A 397 -3.10 18.19 19.58
N ILE A 398 -3.46 17.23 18.73
CA ILE A 398 -4.75 16.54 18.73
C ILE A 398 -4.57 15.22 19.47
N GLU A 399 -5.11 15.10 20.68
CA GLU A 399 -4.82 13.94 21.55
C GLU A 399 -5.37 12.62 21.01
N PHE A 400 -6.43 12.68 20.20
CA PHE A 400 -7.07 11.53 19.56
C PHE A 400 -6.51 11.20 18.18
N LEU A 401 -5.36 11.76 17.79
CA LEU A 401 -4.55 11.20 16.71
C LEU A 401 -3.81 9.96 17.24
N GLU A 402 -4.48 8.80 17.24
CA GLU A 402 -3.99 7.58 17.90
C GLU A 402 -2.85 6.88 17.13
N ARG A 403 -2.77 7.11 15.80
CA ARG A 403 -1.76 6.55 14.89
C ARG A 403 -1.64 7.42 13.64
N SER A 404 -0.57 7.22 12.85
CA SER A 404 -0.47 7.80 11.52
C SER A 404 -1.36 7.04 10.52
N THR A 405 -1.89 7.77 9.56
CA THR A 405 -2.65 7.23 8.42
C THR A 405 -1.73 7.06 7.21
N THR A 406 -2.06 6.16 6.28
CA THR A 406 -1.29 5.95 5.04
C THR A 406 -1.99 6.59 3.85
N ILE A 407 -1.32 6.75 2.71
CA ILE A 407 -1.95 7.31 1.51
C ILE A 407 -3.08 6.39 0.98
N ASP A 408 -3.00 5.08 1.23
CA ASP A 408 -4.05 4.09 0.94
C ASP A 408 -5.17 4.01 1.99
N ARG A 409 -4.88 4.30 3.26
CA ARG A 409 -5.88 4.43 4.33
C ARG A 409 -5.71 5.80 4.99
N PRO A 410 -6.14 6.88 4.32
CA PRO A 410 -5.78 8.26 4.68
C PRO A 410 -6.56 8.79 5.88
N VAL A 411 -7.47 8.01 6.45
CA VAL A 411 -8.40 8.44 7.49
C VAL A 411 -8.80 7.27 8.38
N PHE A 412 -9.00 7.54 9.67
CA PHE A 412 -9.74 6.67 10.58
C PHE A 412 -10.90 7.44 11.22
N GLN A 413 -11.91 6.72 11.68
CA GLN A 413 -13.06 7.30 12.37
C GLN A 413 -12.84 7.22 13.88
N TYR A 414 -12.78 8.37 14.54
CA TYR A 414 -12.77 8.49 15.99
C TYR A 414 -14.19 8.77 16.50
N ASP A 415 -14.63 8.04 17.53
CA ASP A 415 -15.87 8.30 18.25
C ASP A 415 -15.56 9.07 19.55
N PRO A 416 -15.96 10.36 19.67
CA PRO A 416 -15.73 11.14 20.89
C PRO A 416 -16.48 10.64 22.12
N ILE A 417 -17.66 10.04 21.96
CA ILE A 417 -18.49 9.56 23.07
C ILE A 417 -17.86 8.33 23.69
N ILE A 418 -17.42 7.37 22.88
CA ILE A 418 -16.73 6.17 23.36
C ILE A 418 -15.28 6.51 23.75
N GLY A 419 -14.60 7.35 22.97
CA GLY A 419 -13.25 7.84 23.23
C GLY A 419 -12.13 7.04 22.55
N LYS A 420 -12.42 6.42 21.39
CA LYS A 420 -11.51 5.52 20.65
C LYS A 420 -11.74 5.58 19.14
N GLU A 421 -10.79 5.09 18.36
CA GLU A 421 -11.01 4.68 16.98
C GLU A 421 -12.09 3.58 16.87
N VAL A 422 -12.96 3.69 15.84
CA VAL A 422 -14.06 2.75 15.57
C VAL A 422 -14.07 2.17 14.15
N ALA A 423 -13.34 2.74 13.18
CA ALA A 423 -13.22 2.21 11.82
C ALA A 423 -12.03 2.81 11.03
N ASP A 424 -11.47 2.05 10.10
CA ASP A 424 -10.53 2.51 9.04
C ASP A 424 -11.21 3.26 7.88
N THR A 425 -12.48 3.66 8.03
CA THR A 425 -13.31 4.21 6.95
C THR A 425 -14.19 5.37 7.42
N ILE A 426 -14.60 6.25 6.50
CA ILE A 426 -15.47 7.38 6.80
C ILE A 426 -16.91 6.91 7.06
N LEU A 427 -17.38 7.14 8.29
CA LEU A 427 -18.78 6.94 8.72
C LEU A 427 -19.57 8.25 8.64
N ASP A 428 -20.85 8.22 9.01
CA ASP A 428 -21.78 9.36 9.09
C ASP A 428 -21.75 10.09 10.46
N TYR A 429 -21.26 9.45 11.52
CA TYR A 429 -21.10 10.01 12.88
C TYR A 429 -19.63 10.08 13.34
N GLY A 430 -19.34 10.86 14.41
CA GLY A 430 -17.98 11.01 14.98
C GLY A 430 -17.02 11.90 14.15
N VAL A 431 -15.72 11.88 14.45
CA VAL A 431 -14.69 12.69 13.78
C VAL A 431 -13.83 11.83 12.85
N SER A 432 -13.78 12.16 11.57
CA SER A 432 -12.89 11.52 10.59
C SER A 432 -11.50 12.18 10.67
N VAL A 433 -10.48 11.43 11.09
CA VAL A 433 -9.14 11.92 11.43
C VAL A 433 -8.12 11.42 10.42
N SER A 434 -7.37 12.34 9.83
CA SER A 434 -6.24 12.08 8.93
C SER A 434 -4.94 12.59 9.55
N GLY A 435 -3.85 11.84 9.39
CA GLY A 435 -2.51 12.19 9.86
C GLY A 435 -1.45 11.45 9.04
N VAL A 436 -1.30 11.82 7.76
CA VAL A 436 -0.34 11.19 6.83
C VAL A 436 1.05 11.82 7.00
N ASP A 437 2.05 11.03 7.39
CA ASP A 437 3.41 11.48 7.72
C ASP A 437 4.26 11.89 6.49
N ILE A 438 3.85 11.45 5.30
CA ILE A 438 4.56 11.65 4.03
C ILE A 438 3.78 12.48 2.99
N LEU A 439 2.78 13.28 3.35
CA LEU A 439 1.94 14.09 2.42
C LEU A 439 2.67 14.76 1.22
N PRO A 440 3.88 15.33 1.33
CA PRO A 440 4.61 15.89 0.18
C PRO A 440 4.91 14.88 -0.94
N THR A 441 4.82 13.58 -0.66
CA THR A 441 4.90 12.47 -1.62
C THR A 441 3.75 12.49 -2.62
N GLU A 442 2.57 13.01 -2.28
CA GLU A 442 1.40 13.07 -3.16
C GLU A 442 1.52 14.13 -4.26
N LEU A 443 2.42 15.11 -4.07
CA LEU A 443 2.81 16.09 -5.08
C LEU A 443 4.28 15.87 -5.50
N PRO A 444 4.66 14.67 -5.99
CA PRO A 444 6.06 14.26 -6.00
C PRO A 444 6.90 15.06 -6.99
N LYS A 445 6.30 15.54 -8.07
CA LYS A 445 6.96 16.34 -9.12
C LYS A 445 7.44 17.69 -8.58
N GLU A 446 6.52 18.47 -8.03
CA GLU A 446 6.82 19.81 -7.50
C GLU A 446 7.65 19.73 -6.20
N SER A 447 7.39 18.74 -5.34
CA SER A 447 8.24 18.44 -4.18
C SER A 447 9.67 18.14 -4.58
N SER A 448 9.91 17.32 -5.61
CA SER A 448 11.26 17.02 -6.13
C SER A 448 11.93 18.26 -6.74
N GLN A 449 11.19 19.07 -7.50
CA GLN A 449 11.71 20.31 -8.08
C GLN A 449 12.17 21.30 -7.00
N HIS A 450 11.36 21.49 -5.95
CA HIS A 450 11.72 22.31 -4.79
C HIS A 450 12.93 21.75 -4.05
N PHE A 451 12.90 20.45 -3.75
CA PHE A 451 13.98 19.74 -3.05
C PHE A 451 15.32 19.88 -3.78
N GLY A 452 15.37 19.53 -5.06
CA GLY A 452 16.60 19.62 -5.85
C GLY A 452 17.09 21.05 -6.06
N LYS A 453 16.20 22.05 -6.08
CA LYS A 453 16.57 23.48 -6.15
C LYS A 453 17.22 23.97 -4.87
N ALA A 454 16.83 23.41 -3.72
CA ALA A 454 17.50 23.65 -2.45
C ALA A 454 18.85 22.90 -2.41
N LEU A 455 18.90 21.64 -2.85
CA LEU A 455 20.13 20.83 -2.91
C LEU A 455 21.21 21.44 -3.84
N GLN A 456 20.81 22.01 -4.99
CA GLN A 456 21.70 22.75 -5.90
C GLN A 456 22.49 23.89 -5.22
N ARG A 457 22.06 24.38 -4.04
CA ARG A 457 22.77 25.41 -3.27
C ARG A 457 23.95 24.88 -2.45
N VAL A 458 24.01 23.57 -2.18
CA VAL A 458 25.09 22.91 -1.41
C VAL A 458 25.91 21.92 -2.23
N ILE A 459 25.44 21.52 -3.41
CA ILE A 459 26.24 20.73 -4.37
C ILE A 459 27.62 21.35 -4.64
N PRO A 460 27.80 22.67 -4.83
CA PRO A 460 29.14 23.24 -5.03
C PRO A 460 30.10 23.02 -3.85
N ASP A 461 29.60 23.09 -2.62
CA ASP A 461 30.37 22.85 -1.40
C ASP A 461 30.78 21.37 -1.31
N LEU A 462 29.86 20.46 -1.63
CA LEU A 462 30.12 19.00 -1.70
C LEU A 462 31.16 18.65 -2.77
N VAL A 463 31.04 19.23 -3.97
CA VAL A 463 31.96 19.03 -5.09
C VAL A 463 33.39 19.45 -4.74
N GLN A 464 33.55 20.52 -3.94
CA GLN A 464 34.87 20.98 -3.47
C GLN A 464 35.47 20.11 -2.36
N ALA A 465 34.63 19.39 -1.61
CA ALA A 465 35.06 18.54 -0.52
C ALA A 465 35.43 17.10 -0.94
N VAL A 466 35.18 16.69 -2.18
CA VAL A 466 35.63 15.40 -2.72
C VAL A 466 37.15 15.41 -2.91
N VAL A 467 37.82 14.36 -2.42
CA VAL A 467 39.28 14.17 -2.54
C VAL A 467 39.59 12.85 -3.26
N GLY A 468 40.76 12.75 -3.89
CA GLY A 468 41.16 11.56 -4.66
C GLY A 468 40.74 11.57 -6.14
N THR A 469 40.59 12.76 -6.74
CA THR A 469 40.16 12.92 -8.15
C THR A 469 41.23 12.53 -9.19
N ASP A 470 42.46 12.24 -8.74
CA ASP A 470 43.54 11.77 -9.59
C ASP A 470 43.54 10.23 -9.62
N ASN A 471 43.56 9.63 -10.83
CA ASN A 471 43.18 8.24 -11.13
C ASN A 471 44.05 7.10 -10.52
N GLU A 472 44.83 7.34 -9.45
CA GLU A 472 45.83 6.40 -8.93
C GLU A 472 45.72 6.08 -7.42
N THR A 473 44.69 6.53 -6.70
CA THR A 473 44.46 6.15 -5.29
C THR A 473 43.06 5.60 -5.03
N ALA A 474 42.96 4.62 -4.12
CA ALA A 474 41.77 3.79 -3.93
C ALA A 474 40.71 4.36 -2.97
N GLU A 475 41.01 5.46 -2.27
CA GLU A 475 40.15 6.03 -1.21
C GLU A 475 39.57 7.39 -1.65
N GLN A 476 38.40 7.35 -2.30
CA GLN A 476 37.66 8.53 -2.76
C GLN A 476 36.50 8.86 -1.81
N HIS A 477 36.71 9.82 -0.90
CA HIS A 477 35.73 10.22 0.10
C HIS A 477 35.52 11.75 0.14
N VAL A 478 34.52 12.19 0.90
CA VAL A 478 34.24 13.61 1.15
C VAL A 478 35.01 14.03 2.41
N ASP A 479 36.05 14.84 2.23
CA ASP A 479 36.91 15.34 3.29
C ASP A 479 36.14 16.30 4.23
N PRO A 480 35.95 15.93 5.52
CA PRO A 480 35.21 16.75 6.47
C PRO A 480 35.81 18.14 6.69
N ASP A 481 37.13 18.31 6.57
CA ASP A 481 37.81 19.60 6.77
C ASP A 481 37.59 20.56 5.59
N LYS A 482 37.16 20.03 4.43
CA LYS A 482 36.76 20.81 3.26
C LYS A 482 35.24 21.08 3.20
N LEU A 483 34.44 20.47 4.06
CA LEU A 483 33.00 20.76 4.13
C LEU A 483 32.76 22.18 4.64
N SER A 484 31.82 22.87 4.00
CA SER A 484 31.34 24.15 4.53
C SER A 484 30.64 23.97 5.88
N SER A 485 30.64 25.01 6.72
CA SER A 485 30.10 24.96 8.09
C SER A 485 28.62 24.56 8.22
N ARG A 486 27.87 24.60 7.11
CA ARG A 486 26.48 24.14 6.99
C ARG A 486 26.33 22.64 6.71
N LEU A 487 27.37 22.01 6.15
CA LEU A 487 27.42 20.57 5.85
C LEU A 487 28.15 19.80 6.96
N SER A 488 29.18 20.38 7.59
CA SER A 488 29.85 19.74 8.73
C SER A 488 28.91 19.52 9.91
N LYS A 489 28.03 20.49 10.23
CA LYS A 489 26.92 20.35 11.19
C LYS A 489 25.88 19.26 10.83
N ALA A 490 25.86 18.82 9.58
CA ALA A 490 24.92 17.82 9.07
C ALA A 490 25.55 16.43 8.91
N LEU A 491 26.87 16.31 9.12
CA LEU A 491 27.61 15.07 9.10
C LEU A 491 27.31 14.25 10.37
N ILE A 492 26.66 13.10 10.21
CA ILE A 492 26.27 12.22 11.32
C ILE A 492 27.38 11.21 11.63
N THR A 493 27.99 10.64 10.59
CA THR A 493 29.02 9.60 10.69
C THR A 493 30.22 9.93 9.80
N THR A 494 31.40 9.44 10.17
CA THR A 494 32.67 9.64 9.44
C THR A 494 32.98 8.46 8.52
N HIS A 495 33.90 8.65 7.57
CA HIS A 495 34.40 7.58 6.68
C HIS A 495 35.15 6.46 7.42
N GLU A 496 35.48 6.64 8.71
CA GLU A 496 36.09 5.62 9.56
C GLU A 496 35.07 4.65 10.17
N GLY A 497 33.75 4.90 10.00
CA GLY A 497 32.69 4.17 10.71
C GLY A 497 32.46 4.65 12.14
N ASN A 498 32.77 5.92 12.45
CA ASN A 498 32.56 6.54 13.76
C ASN A 498 31.41 7.57 13.73
N LEU A 499 30.74 7.82 14.86
CA LEU A 499 29.84 8.96 15.02
C LEU A 499 30.63 10.28 15.05
N ALA A 500 30.16 11.26 14.29
CA ALA A 500 30.68 12.63 14.34
C ALA A 500 30.44 13.24 15.73
N TYR A 501 31.29 14.20 16.12
CA TYR A 501 31.36 14.72 17.50
C TYR A 501 30.00 15.12 18.08
N ASP A 502 29.22 15.90 17.33
CA ASP A 502 27.90 16.41 17.75
C ASP A 502 26.83 15.31 17.90
N PHE A 503 27.08 14.08 17.42
CA PHE A 503 26.14 12.96 17.41
C PHE A 503 26.54 11.79 18.32
N ARG A 504 27.66 11.88 19.06
CA ARG A 504 28.11 10.85 20.00
C ARG A 504 27.12 10.54 21.15
N TYR A 505 26.16 11.43 21.42
CA TYR A 505 25.07 11.16 22.37
C TYR A 505 24.16 10.00 21.94
N LEU A 506 24.24 9.53 20.68
CA LEU A 506 23.54 8.35 20.20
C LEU A 506 24.21 7.03 20.63
N GLU A 507 25.51 7.00 20.95
CA GLU A 507 26.22 5.77 21.34
C GLU A 507 25.57 5.01 22.51
N PRO A 508 25.12 5.66 23.61
CA PRO A 508 24.46 4.95 24.71
C PRO A 508 23.07 4.40 24.33
N ILE A 509 22.41 5.00 23.34
CA ILE A 509 21.10 4.59 22.82
C ILE A 509 21.27 3.35 21.94
N MET A 510 22.27 3.36 21.06
CA MET A 510 22.64 2.21 20.22
C MET A 510 23.03 1.00 21.08
N LYS A 511 23.86 1.19 22.12
CA LYS A 511 24.32 0.12 23.03
C LYS A 511 23.19 -0.52 23.86
N ARG A 512 22.07 0.18 24.07
CA ARG A 512 20.85 -0.39 24.67
C ARG A 512 20.07 -1.25 23.67
N THR A 513 20.06 -0.84 22.40
CA THR A 513 19.31 -1.51 21.33
C THR A 513 19.99 -2.81 20.89
N SER A 514 21.32 -2.82 20.75
CA SER A 514 22.09 -3.98 20.26
C SER A 514 22.23 -5.15 21.25
N ARG A 515 21.86 -4.96 22.52
CA ARG A 515 21.75 -6.07 23.50
C ARG A 515 20.44 -6.84 23.39
N ALA A 516 19.37 -6.20 22.92
CA ALA A 516 18.06 -6.84 22.76
C ALA A 516 17.92 -7.67 21.46
N SER A 517 18.92 -7.65 20.59
CA SER A 517 18.81 -8.15 19.20
C SER A 517 19.77 -9.29 18.84
N ARG A 518 20.26 -10.07 19.81
CA ARG A 518 21.08 -11.26 19.52
C ARG A 518 20.19 -12.42 19.09
N ILE A 519 20.46 -12.95 17.89
CA ILE A 519 19.92 -14.22 17.42
C ILE A 519 20.47 -15.34 18.33
N VAL A 520 19.58 -16.20 18.81
CA VAL A 520 19.92 -17.31 19.73
C VAL A 520 19.79 -18.63 18.98
N ASP A 521 20.72 -19.54 19.24
CA ASP A 521 20.85 -20.86 18.60
C ASP A 521 19.67 -21.80 18.96
N GLU A 522 19.31 -22.73 18.07
CA GLU A 522 18.11 -23.58 18.25
C GLU A 522 18.25 -24.61 19.39
N ASP A 523 19.48 -24.99 19.74
CA ASP A 523 19.79 -25.92 20.84
C ASP A 523 19.82 -25.25 22.25
N ALA A 524 19.59 -23.93 22.35
CA ALA A 524 19.71 -23.21 23.61
C ALA A 524 18.65 -23.59 24.65
N ARG A 525 19.06 -23.67 25.93
CA ARG A 525 18.20 -24.10 27.04
C ARG A 525 17.21 -22.99 27.39
N THR A 526 15.92 -23.34 27.48
CA THR A 526 14.81 -22.39 27.65
C THR A 526 13.96 -22.66 28.89
N MET A 527 13.45 -21.59 29.49
CA MET A 527 12.50 -21.60 30.62
C MET A 527 11.46 -20.49 30.40
N ILE A 528 10.20 -20.69 30.79
CA ILE A 528 9.16 -19.65 30.72
C ILE A 528 8.65 -19.36 32.13
N LEU A 529 8.72 -18.08 32.53
CA LEU A 529 8.17 -17.55 33.77
C LEU A 529 6.99 -16.62 33.48
N SER A 530 5.89 -16.81 34.18
CA SER A 530 4.75 -15.89 34.25
C SER A 530 4.85 -15.08 35.53
N LEU A 531 4.70 -13.76 35.42
CA LEU A 531 4.63 -12.82 36.53
C LEU A 531 3.30 -12.04 36.46
N GLU A 532 2.65 -11.84 37.61
CA GLU A 532 1.44 -11.03 37.71
C GLU A 532 1.45 -10.19 38.99
N GLY A 533 1.36 -8.85 38.87
CA GLY A 533 1.44 -7.89 39.98
C GLY A 533 1.57 -6.43 39.51
N HIS A 534 1.97 -5.53 40.40
CA HIS A 534 2.40 -4.16 40.07
C HIS A 534 3.83 -4.14 39.49
N LEU A 535 4.06 -4.91 38.42
CA LEU A 535 5.40 -5.25 37.91
C LEU A 535 6.23 -4.01 37.52
N PHE A 536 5.59 -3.01 36.91
CA PHE A 536 6.24 -1.81 36.36
C PHE A 536 6.38 -0.71 37.42
N ASP A 537 5.28 -0.34 38.09
CA ASP A 537 5.24 0.74 39.09
C ASP A 537 6.11 0.46 40.33
N SER A 538 6.30 -0.81 40.69
CA SER A 538 7.20 -1.22 41.78
C SER A 538 8.66 -1.35 41.35
N GLY A 539 8.95 -1.31 40.05
CA GLY A 539 10.27 -1.61 39.48
C GLY A 539 10.68 -3.09 39.58
N LEU A 540 9.78 -4.00 39.96
CA LEU A 540 10.06 -5.44 40.03
C LEU A 540 10.47 -6.00 38.66
N ILE A 541 9.78 -5.63 37.57
CA ILE A 541 10.09 -6.15 36.23
C ILE A 541 11.54 -5.85 35.84
N ASN A 542 12.02 -4.63 36.08
CA ASN A 542 13.38 -4.22 35.75
C ASN A 542 14.40 -5.06 36.53
N GLN A 543 14.18 -5.28 37.83
CA GLN A 543 15.06 -6.11 38.66
C GLN A 543 15.04 -7.60 38.28
N VAL A 544 13.93 -8.10 37.74
CA VAL A 544 13.88 -9.45 37.16
C VAL A 544 14.70 -9.54 35.87
N LEU A 545 14.60 -8.54 34.99
CA LEU A 545 15.42 -8.47 33.79
C LEU A 545 16.91 -8.28 34.11
N ASP A 546 17.24 -7.49 35.14
CA ASP A 546 18.62 -7.33 35.66
C ASP A 546 19.19 -8.68 36.11
N VAL A 547 18.39 -9.56 36.75
CA VAL A 547 18.83 -10.91 37.13
C VAL A 547 19.14 -11.76 35.89
N PHE A 548 18.32 -11.67 34.83
CA PHE A 548 18.61 -12.38 33.58
C PHE A 548 19.91 -11.87 32.93
N GLU A 549 20.12 -10.56 32.86
CA GLU A 549 21.37 -9.99 32.32
C GLU A 549 22.60 -10.39 33.16
N LEU A 550 22.49 -10.37 34.49
CA LEU A 550 23.58 -10.73 35.41
C LEU A 550 23.94 -12.22 35.38
N ASP A 551 22.98 -13.10 35.15
CA ASP A 551 23.17 -14.55 35.02
C ASP A 551 23.29 -15.01 33.55
N HIS A 552 23.68 -14.11 32.64
CA HIS A 552 23.97 -14.40 31.23
C HIS A 552 22.84 -15.13 30.48
N CYS A 553 21.59 -14.74 30.77
CA CYS A 553 20.39 -15.21 30.10
C CYS A 553 19.84 -14.14 29.14
N ALA A 554 19.56 -14.53 27.90
CA ALA A 554 18.69 -13.76 27.02
C ALA A 554 17.22 -13.89 27.47
N PHE A 555 16.40 -12.89 27.21
CA PHE A 555 14.97 -12.93 27.52
C PHE A 555 14.11 -12.36 26.38
N GLU A 556 12.88 -12.85 26.29
CA GLU A 556 11.86 -12.49 25.31
C GLU A 556 10.51 -12.38 26.03
N PHE A 557 9.77 -11.28 25.79
CA PHE A 557 8.38 -11.19 26.24
C PHE A 557 7.49 -11.93 25.25
N LEU A 558 6.88 -13.03 25.68
CA LEU A 558 5.89 -13.79 24.91
C LEU A 558 4.50 -13.14 24.96
N ASP A 559 4.18 -12.51 26.09
CA ASP A 559 2.99 -11.68 26.31
C ASP A 559 3.30 -10.65 27.39
N CYS A 560 2.67 -9.47 27.33
CA CYS A 560 2.89 -8.39 28.30
C CYS A 560 1.71 -7.42 28.35
N ASN A 561 0.91 -7.49 29.41
CA ASN A 561 -0.25 -6.65 29.62
C ASN A 561 0.03 -5.62 30.73
N VAL A 562 0.47 -4.43 30.33
CA VAL A 562 0.72 -3.28 31.21
C VAL A 562 -0.59 -2.53 31.45
N ARG A 563 -1.07 -2.47 32.69
CA ARG A 563 -2.32 -1.76 33.04
C ARG A 563 -2.05 -0.63 34.03
N TYR A 564 -2.39 0.60 33.62
CA TYR A 564 -2.14 1.82 34.40
C TYR A 564 -3.29 2.14 35.36
N ARG A 565 -2.95 2.72 36.52
CA ARG A 565 -3.91 3.02 37.59
C ARG A 565 -4.73 4.28 37.31
N GLY A 566 -6.00 4.11 36.95
CA GLY A 566 -6.97 5.20 36.93
C GLY A 566 -7.26 5.76 38.33
N LYS A 567 -7.60 7.05 38.44
CA LYS A 567 -8.07 7.64 39.70
C LYS A 567 -9.48 7.12 40.04
N GLY A 568 -9.57 6.05 40.84
CA GLY A 568 -10.82 5.67 41.53
C GLY A 568 -11.22 4.20 41.48
N GLU A 569 -10.47 3.34 40.79
CA GLU A 569 -10.81 1.90 40.66
C GLU A 569 -9.81 0.98 41.37
N ASP A 570 -10.26 -0.25 41.66
CA ASP A 570 -9.51 -1.28 42.40
C ASP A 570 -8.19 -1.68 41.73
N PRO A 571 -7.21 -2.24 42.47
CA PRO A 571 -5.88 -2.54 41.95
C PRO A 571 -5.90 -3.68 40.91
N ILE A 572 -5.96 -3.31 39.63
CA ILE A 572 -5.75 -4.24 38.51
C ILE A 572 -4.25 -4.52 38.35
N LYS A 573 -3.87 -5.80 38.42
CA LYS A 573 -2.47 -6.24 38.24
C LYS A 573 -2.06 -6.20 36.77
N SER A 574 -0.77 -5.93 36.52
CA SER A 574 -0.14 -6.14 35.21
C SER A 574 0.41 -7.56 35.13
N SER A 575 0.42 -8.16 33.94
CA SER A 575 1.00 -9.49 33.73
C SER A 575 2.09 -9.47 32.66
N ALA A 576 3.10 -10.34 32.82
CA ALA A 576 4.18 -10.53 31.88
C ALA A 576 4.52 -12.03 31.76
N LEU A 577 4.68 -12.51 30.52
CA LEU A 577 5.13 -13.85 30.22
C LEU A 577 6.52 -13.77 29.57
N LEU A 578 7.52 -14.27 30.28
CA LEU A 578 8.94 -14.10 29.97
C LEU A 578 9.54 -15.46 29.61
N LYS A 579 10.01 -15.61 28.37
CA LYS A 579 10.87 -16.71 27.96
C LYS A 579 12.32 -16.32 28.19
N ILE A 580 13.01 -17.10 28.99
CA ILE A 580 14.43 -16.98 29.32
C ILE A 580 15.18 -18.05 28.50
N THR A 581 16.31 -17.69 27.91
CA THR A 581 17.13 -18.58 27.09
C THR A 581 18.62 -18.42 27.42
N THR A 582 19.36 -19.51 27.51
CA THR A 582 20.83 -19.48 27.68
C THR A 582 21.52 -20.61 26.91
N ASP A 583 22.63 -20.26 26.28
CA ASP A 583 23.57 -21.12 25.55
C ASP A 583 24.81 -21.51 26.40
N ASP A 584 25.08 -20.80 27.50
CA ASP A 584 26.17 -21.13 28.42
C ASP A 584 25.80 -22.33 29.31
N GLU A 585 26.48 -23.47 29.14
CA GLU A 585 26.29 -24.70 29.94
C GLU A 585 26.44 -24.50 31.45
N ASN A 586 27.20 -23.48 31.89
CA ASN A 586 27.44 -23.19 33.31
C ASN A 586 26.27 -22.47 33.98
N VAL A 587 25.35 -21.88 33.21
CA VAL A 587 24.16 -21.22 33.74
C VAL A 587 23.14 -22.26 34.17
N ASP A 588 22.60 -22.10 35.37
CA ASP A 588 21.59 -22.98 35.95
C ASP A 588 20.27 -22.22 36.06
N LEU A 589 19.37 -22.45 35.10
CA LEU A 589 18.09 -21.75 35.02
C LEU A 589 17.22 -21.97 36.26
N GLU A 590 17.37 -23.06 37.01
CA GLU A 590 16.64 -23.26 38.27
C GLU A 590 17.15 -22.34 39.39
N LYS A 591 18.44 -21.95 39.36
CA LYS A 591 18.97 -20.91 40.25
C LYS A 591 18.51 -19.51 39.84
N VAL A 592 18.36 -19.25 38.54
CA VAL A 592 17.79 -17.99 38.02
C VAL A 592 16.32 -17.87 38.46
N GLU A 593 15.53 -18.93 38.29
CA GLU A 593 14.15 -19.04 38.80
C GLU A 593 14.07 -18.75 40.31
N GLN A 594 14.96 -19.35 41.12
CA GLN A 594 15.02 -19.11 42.57
C GLN A 594 15.36 -17.65 42.92
N LYS A 595 16.26 -16.99 42.19
CA LYS A 595 16.58 -15.57 42.40
C LYS A 595 15.41 -14.65 42.07
N VAL A 596 14.71 -14.90 40.97
CA VAL A 596 13.48 -14.17 40.61
C VAL A 596 12.39 -14.40 41.65
N GLY A 597 12.19 -15.65 42.09
CA GLY A 597 11.27 -15.96 43.18
C GLY A 597 11.61 -15.25 44.50
N ALA A 598 12.89 -15.12 44.83
CA ALA A 598 13.33 -14.34 46.00
C ALA A 598 13.04 -12.84 45.86
N LEU A 599 13.24 -12.25 44.67
CA LEU A 599 12.91 -10.85 44.38
C LEU A 599 11.40 -10.58 44.45
N VAL A 600 10.58 -11.45 43.87
CA VAL A 600 9.11 -11.37 43.91
C VAL A 600 8.60 -11.36 45.36
N ASN A 601 9.19 -12.19 46.23
CA ASN A 601 8.85 -12.20 47.66
C ASN A 601 9.42 -11.01 48.45
N ALA A 602 10.55 -10.43 48.02
CA ALA A 602 11.19 -9.30 48.71
C ALA A 602 10.50 -7.96 48.41
N ILE A 603 10.01 -7.75 47.18
CA ILE A 603 9.32 -6.53 46.77
C ILE A 603 7.83 -6.65 47.10
N VAL A 604 7.50 -6.59 48.39
CA VAL A 604 6.13 -6.72 48.90
C VAL A 604 5.16 -5.68 48.28
N THR A 605 5.67 -4.50 47.91
CA THR A 605 4.91 -3.45 47.20
C THR A 605 4.48 -3.82 45.79
N ALA A 606 5.04 -4.88 45.20
CA ALA A 606 4.63 -5.38 43.89
C ALA A 606 3.34 -6.23 43.96
N ASP A 607 2.98 -6.79 45.12
CA ASP A 607 1.90 -7.78 45.28
C ASP A 607 1.89 -8.82 44.14
N ALA A 608 3.09 -9.36 43.85
CA ALA A 608 3.34 -10.13 42.66
C ALA A 608 3.38 -11.64 42.92
N THR A 609 2.92 -12.42 41.94
CA THR A 609 3.04 -13.88 41.92
C THR A 609 3.88 -14.33 40.73
N MET A 610 4.58 -15.46 40.87
CA MET A 610 5.40 -16.07 39.83
C MET A 610 5.01 -17.53 39.63
N ASN A 611 4.86 -17.95 38.38
CA ASN A 611 4.62 -19.35 37.99
C ASN A 611 5.54 -19.74 36.83
N ARG A 612 6.09 -20.96 36.85
CA ARG A 612 6.81 -21.55 35.72
C ARG A 612 5.87 -22.33 34.82
N LEU A 613 6.04 -22.22 33.50
CA LEU A 613 5.27 -22.97 32.50
C LEU A 613 6.16 -24.01 31.80
N ASP A 614 5.85 -25.30 31.97
CA ASP A 614 6.56 -26.38 31.29
C ASP A 614 6.03 -26.62 29.87
N ARG A 615 6.96 -26.77 28.90
CA ARG A 615 6.67 -27.00 27.48
C ARG A 615 5.81 -28.25 27.23
N ARG A 616 4.51 -28.05 26.96
CA ARG A 616 3.71 -28.99 26.17
C ARG A 616 2.89 -28.26 25.09
N ARG A 617 3.25 -28.56 23.83
CA ARG A 617 2.54 -28.23 22.57
C ARG A 617 2.40 -26.74 22.22
N SER A 618 3.44 -26.22 21.56
CA SER A 618 3.28 -25.63 20.23
C SER A 618 4.62 -25.71 19.49
N GLN A 619 4.68 -26.47 18.40
CA GLN A 619 5.79 -26.50 17.45
C GLN A 619 5.27 -25.97 16.12
N THR A 620 5.55 -24.71 15.82
CA THR A 620 5.45 -24.15 14.47
C THR A 620 6.69 -24.56 13.68
N ALA A 621 6.69 -25.81 13.21
CA ALA A 621 7.83 -26.39 12.51
C ALA A 621 8.02 -25.80 11.10
N TYR A 622 9.23 -25.34 10.81
CA TYR A 622 9.78 -25.50 9.46
C TYR A 622 10.08 -26.99 9.27
N VAL A 623 9.55 -27.61 8.21
CA VAL A 623 9.85 -29.02 7.90
C VAL A 623 11.15 -29.08 7.10
N GLU A 624 12.29 -28.96 7.79
CA GLU A 624 13.60 -29.28 7.22
C GLU A 624 13.77 -30.81 7.05
N ASP A 625 13.02 -31.40 6.11
CA ASP A 625 13.31 -32.76 5.65
C ASP A 625 14.57 -32.75 4.77
N ASN A 626 15.70 -33.06 5.41
CA ASN A 626 17.02 -33.19 4.77
C ASN A 626 17.14 -34.39 3.80
N LYS A 627 16.08 -35.20 3.62
CA LYS A 627 16.05 -36.28 2.62
C LYS A 627 15.83 -35.71 1.21
N GLN A 628 16.59 -36.24 0.26
CA GLN A 628 16.36 -35.97 -1.16
C GLN A 628 14.98 -36.52 -1.58
N LYS A 629 14.15 -35.64 -2.14
CA LYS A 629 12.76 -35.91 -2.55
C LYS A 629 12.50 -35.39 -3.95
N THR A 630 11.83 -36.19 -4.78
CA THR A 630 11.48 -35.82 -6.17
C THR A 630 10.03 -35.37 -6.27
N VAL A 631 9.81 -34.16 -6.77
CA VAL A 631 8.48 -33.57 -7.01
C VAL A 631 8.23 -33.52 -8.52
N LEU A 632 7.15 -34.15 -8.99
CA LEU A 632 6.72 -34.06 -10.38
C LEU A 632 5.62 -33.01 -10.52
N LEU A 633 5.92 -31.92 -11.23
CA LEU A 633 4.95 -30.89 -11.61
C LEU A 633 4.43 -31.17 -13.02
N LEU A 634 3.15 -31.50 -13.11
CA LEU A 634 2.44 -31.69 -14.38
C LEU A 634 1.78 -30.38 -14.81
N GLY A 635 2.29 -29.79 -15.89
CA GLY A 635 1.87 -28.49 -16.43
C GLY A 635 2.95 -27.41 -16.29
N SER A 636 3.06 -26.56 -17.32
CA SER A 636 3.91 -25.36 -17.33
C SER A 636 3.12 -24.04 -17.33
N GLY A 637 1.81 -24.11 -17.07
CA GLY A 637 0.92 -22.95 -17.13
C GLY A 637 1.22 -21.86 -16.11
N ARG A 638 0.50 -20.74 -16.22
CA ARG A 638 0.78 -19.45 -15.55
C ARG A 638 0.93 -19.47 -14.02
N VAL A 639 0.42 -20.49 -13.33
CA VAL A 639 0.52 -20.68 -11.86
C VAL A 639 1.72 -21.56 -11.44
N SER A 640 2.37 -22.23 -12.38
CA SER A 640 3.43 -23.22 -12.10
C SER A 640 4.73 -22.57 -11.63
N LYS A 641 4.92 -21.27 -11.93
CA LYS A 641 6.14 -20.53 -11.59
C LYS A 641 6.36 -20.43 -10.08
N SER A 642 5.33 -20.03 -9.32
CA SER A 642 5.39 -19.90 -7.86
C SER A 642 5.58 -21.24 -7.15
N VAL A 643 5.08 -22.35 -7.71
CA VAL A 643 5.32 -23.70 -7.17
C VAL A 643 6.81 -24.06 -7.21
N VAL A 644 7.47 -23.84 -8.35
CA VAL A 644 8.91 -24.14 -8.49
C VAL A 644 9.76 -23.09 -7.78
N ASP A 645 9.34 -21.83 -7.75
CA ASP A 645 9.98 -20.77 -6.96
C ASP A 645 9.99 -21.09 -5.46
N TYR A 646 8.91 -21.64 -4.90
CA TYR A 646 8.85 -22.04 -3.50
C TYR A 646 9.66 -23.32 -3.23
N LEU A 647 9.29 -24.44 -3.87
CA LEU A 647 9.91 -25.75 -3.60
C LEU A 647 11.39 -25.81 -4.02
N GLY A 648 11.76 -25.03 -5.03
CA GLY A 648 13.12 -24.97 -5.58
C GLY A 648 14.16 -24.32 -4.67
N ARG A 649 13.72 -23.58 -3.63
CA ARG A 649 14.59 -23.01 -2.58
C ARG A 649 15.24 -24.10 -1.73
N ASN A 650 14.54 -25.22 -1.54
CA ASN A 650 15.06 -26.35 -0.77
C ASN A 650 16.00 -27.22 -1.64
N LYS A 651 17.29 -27.26 -1.27
CA LYS A 651 18.34 -28.04 -1.97
C LYS A 651 18.15 -29.57 -1.87
N HIS A 652 17.20 -30.04 -1.08
CA HIS A 652 16.81 -31.45 -0.96
C HIS A 652 15.58 -31.79 -1.81
N ARG A 653 15.08 -30.85 -2.63
CA ARG A 653 14.00 -31.09 -3.61
C ARG A 653 14.56 -31.14 -5.04
N ASN A 654 14.27 -32.24 -5.73
CA ASN A 654 14.53 -32.44 -7.15
C ASN A 654 13.22 -32.22 -7.94
N ILE A 655 13.13 -31.13 -8.68
CA ILE A 655 11.89 -30.71 -9.35
C ILE A 655 11.86 -31.19 -10.81
N VAL A 656 10.87 -31.99 -11.17
CA VAL A 656 10.64 -32.45 -12.54
C VAL A 656 9.41 -31.74 -13.11
N VAL A 657 9.59 -30.86 -14.10
CA VAL A 657 8.48 -30.18 -14.78
C VAL A 657 8.18 -30.89 -16.10
N ALA A 658 6.97 -31.41 -16.27
CA ALA A 658 6.52 -32.06 -17.50
C ALA A 658 5.37 -31.27 -18.16
N SER A 659 5.52 -30.96 -19.45
CA SER A 659 4.52 -30.20 -20.21
C SER A 659 4.61 -30.44 -21.72
N ASN A 660 3.56 -30.06 -22.43
CA ASN A 660 3.51 -30.01 -23.89
C ASN A 660 4.20 -28.76 -24.47
N ASP A 661 4.37 -27.69 -23.68
CA ASP A 661 5.28 -26.60 -24.04
C ASP A 661 6.69 -26.86 -23.48
N LYS A 662 7.65 -27.08 -24.40
CA LYS A 662 9.05 -27.34 -24.05
C LYS A 662 9.76 -26.10 -23.50
N THR A 663 9.39 -24.91 -23.94
CA THR A 663 10.06 -23.65 -23.60
C THR A 663 9.65 -23.24 -22.20
N GLU A 664 8.34 -23.15 -21.94
CA GLU A 664 7.81 -22.83 -20.61
C GLU A 664 8.30 -23.83 -19.55
N ALA A 665 8.23 -25.14 -19.84
CA ALA A 665 8.69 -26.17 -18.89
C ALA A 665 10.18 -26.05 -18.56
N LYS A 666 11.01 -25.62 -19.52
CA LYS A 666 12.45 -25.40 -19.29
C LYS A 666 12.69 -24.15 -18.46
N GLU A 667 12.00 -23.05 -18.75
CA GLU A 667 12.14 -21.77 -18.03
C GLU A 667 11.67 -21.88 -16.59
N ILE A 668 10.54 -22.56 -16.35
CA ILE A 668 9.96 -22.75 -15.01
C ILE A 668 10.82 -23.72 -14.18
N ALA A 669 11.27 -24.84 -14.77
CA ALA A 669 12.14 -25.79 -14.06
C ALA A 669 13.46 -25.14 -13.60
N ALA A 670 14.01 -24.20 -14.37
CA ALA A 670 15.28 -23.55 -14.08
C ALA A 670 15.26 -22.61 -12.85
N LEU A 671 14.13 -22.44 -12.19
CA LEU A 671 14.01 -21.69 -10.93
C LEU A 671 14.46 -22.50 -9.70
N ALA A 672 14.51 -23.83 -9.80
CA ALA A 672 14.95 -24.69 -8.70
C ALA A 672 16.46 -25.00 -8.74
N HIS A 673 17.04 -25.31 -7.58
CA HIS A 673 18.45 -25.73 -7.50
C HIS A 673 18.75 -27.07 -8.19
N HIS A 674 17.85 -28.05 -8.07
CA HIS A 674 17.94 -29.34 -8.75
C HIS A 674 16.68 -29.56 -9.57
N PHE A 675 16.82 -29.65 -10.89
CA PHE A 675 15.68 -29.69 -11.79
C PHE A 675 15.89 -30.52 -13.05
N ARG A 676 14.76 -30.94 -13.62
CA ARG A 676 14.65 -31.56 -14.94
C ARG A 676 13.38 -31.07 -15.62
N HIS A 677 13.46 -30.77 -16.92
CA HIS A 677 12.27 -30.53 -17.75
C HIS A 677 12.02 -31.71 -18.68
N VAL A 678 10.75 -32.02 -18.96
CA VAL A 678 10.36 -33.11 -19.86
C VAL A 678 9.25 -32.64 -20.81
N HIS A 679 9.59 -32.51 -22.08
CA HIS A 679 8.60 -32.28 -23.13
C HIS A 679 7.84 -33.58 -23.44
N MET A 680 6.52 -33.57 -23.23
CA MET A 680 5.61 -34.68 -23.52
C MET A 680 4.15 -34.19 -23.68
N ASP A 681 3.33 -34.95 -24.41
CA ASP A 681 1.89 -34.76 -24.39
C ASP A 681 1.30 -35.60 -23.25
N ILE A 682 0.77 -34.95 -22.22
CA ILE A 682 0.27 -35.65 -21.02
C ILE A 682 -0.99 -36.49 -21.32
N VAL A 683 -1.77 -36.12 -22.34
CA VAL A 683 -2.94 -36.91 -22.78
C VAL A 683 -2.50 -38.15 -23.55
N ASN A 684 -1.52 -38.02 -24.45
CA ASN A 684 -1.15 -39.09 -25.37
C ASN A 684 0.01 -39.99 -24.88
N ASP A 685 0.99 -39.46 -24.12
CA ASP A 685 2.18 -40.18 -23.65
C ASP A 685 1.96 -40.94 -22.31
N GLN A 686 0.78 -41.53 -22.12
CA GLN A 686 0.31 -42.15 -20.86
C GLN A 686 1.35 -43.03 -20.14
N ARG A 687 2.08 -43.89 -20.86
CA ARG A 687 3.12 -44.76 -20.27
C ARG A 687 4.30 -43.98 -19.68
N ARG A 688 4.63 -42.84 -20.30
CA ARG A 688 5.75 -41.97 -19.91
C ARG A 688 5.37 -41.10 -18.72
N VAL A 689 4.12 -40.63 -18.68
CA VAL A 689 3.52 -39.98 -17.50
C VAL A 689 3.57 -40.93 -16.31
N HIS A 690 3.04 -42.15 -16.44
CA HIS A 690 3.07 -43.16 -15.38
C HIS A 690 4.51 -43.50 -14.93
N SER A 691 5.49 -43.54 -15.83
CA SER A 691 6.90 -43.73 -15.45
C SER A 691 7.42 -42.60 -14.57
N LEU A 692 7.15 -41.33 -14.92
CA LEU A 692 7.58 -40.20 -14.09
C LEU A 692 6.89 -40.16 -12.72
N ILE A 693 5.58 -40.49 -12.67
CA ILE A 693 4.82 -40.57 -11.41
C ILE A 693 5.47 -41.60 -10.47
N LYS A 694 5.81 -42.77 -11.00
CA LYS A 694 6.49 -43.84 -10.25
C LYS A 694 7.91 -43.47 -9.78
N ASP A 695 8.61 -42.64 -10.54
CA ASP A 695 9.96 -42.17 -10.20
C ASP A 695 9.95 -40.95 -9.23
N SER A 696 8.79 -40.55 -8.72
CA SER A 696 8.60 -39.35 -7.88
C SER A 696 7.99 -39.69 -6.51
N ASP A 697 8.22 -38.85 -5.51
CA ASP A 697 7.61 -38.97 -4.17
C ASP A 697 6.21 -38.35 -4.11
N VAL A 698 6.01 -37.21 -4.78
CA VAL A 698 4.72 -36.50 -4.88
C VAL A 698 4.52 -35.89 -6.26
N VAL A 699 3.26 -35.88 -6.73
CA VAL A 699 2.83 -35.28 -8.00
C VAL A 699 1.97 -34.05 -7.75
N ILE A 700 2.34 -32.90 -8.30
CA ILE A 700 1.52 -31.70 -8.31
C ILE A 700 0.86 -31.59 -9.70
N SER A 701 -0.48 -31.70 -9.76
CA SER A 701 -1.23 -31.59 -11.01
C SER A 701 -1.86 -30.19 -11.14
N LEU A 702 -1.27 -29.35 -12.00
CA LEU A 702 -1.81 -28.04 -12.41
C LEU A 702 -2.38 -28.10 -13.84
N LEU A 703 -2.94 -29.26 -14.18
CA LEU A 703 -3.60 -29.55 -15.45
C LEU A 703 -5.07 -29.10 -15.45
N PRO A 704 -5.74 -29.04 -16.62
CA PRO A 704 -7.19 -28.89 -16.69
C PRO A 704 -7.91 -29.96 -15.86
N ALA A 705 -8.87 -29.54 -15.02
CA ALA A 705 -9.53 -30.39 -14.02
C ALA A 705 -10.05 -31.76 -14.51
N PRO A 706 -10.58 -31.92 -15.75
CA PRO A 706 -11.00 -33.23 -16.27
C PRO A 706 -9.88 -34.29 -16.37
N MET A 707 -8.60 -33.89 -16.30
CA MET A 707 -7.46 -34.80 -16.38
C MET A 707 -7.05 -35.39 -15.02
N HIS A 708 -7.46 -34.77 -13.90
CA HIS A 708 -7.02 -35.18 -12.56
C HIS A 708 -7.38 -36.63 -12.18
N PRO A 709 -8.57 -37.18 -12.51
CA PRO A 709 -8.89 -38.58 -12.17
C PRO A 709 -7.90 -39.57 -12.80
N GLN A 710 -7.46 -39.33 -14.03
CA GLN A 710 -6.51 -40.19 -14.74
C GLN A 710 -5.12 -40.14 -14.11
N VAL A 711 -4.67 -38.96 -13.67
CA VAL A 711 -3.42 -38.81 -12.91
C VAL A 711 -3.53 -39.49 -11.55
N ALA A 712 -4.66 -39.34 -10.85
CA ALA A 712 -4.91 -39.96 -9.57
C ALA A 712 -4.90 -41.50 -9.64
N GLU A 713 -5.45 -42.11 -10.70
CA GLU A 713 -5.33 -43.56 -10.93
C GLU A 713 -3.88 -44.01 -11.06
N MET A 714 -3.03 -43.29 -11.81
CA MET A 714 -1.60 -43.60 -11.92
C MET A 714 -0.85 -43.44 -10.58
N CYS A 715 -1.25 -42.45 -9.76
CA CYS A 715 -0.71 -42.25 -8.43
C CYS A 715 -1.09 -43.41 -7.48
N ILE A 716 -2.35 -43.88 -7.53
CA ILE A 716 -2.82 -45.07 -6.80
C ILE A 716 -2.00 -46.31 -7.19
N ASP A 717 -1.83 -46.55 -8.50
CA ASP A 717 -1.14 -47.73 -9.03
C ASP A 717 0.39 -47.68 -8.75
N SER A 718 0.98 -46.48 -8.70
CA SER A 718 2.40 -46.26 -8.39
C SER A 718 2.71 -46.14 -6.89
N LYS A 719 1.69 -45.92 -6.05
CA LYS A 719 1.80 -45.52 -4.64
C LYS A 719 2.51 -44.18 -4.43
N THR A 720 2.25 -43.22 -5.30
CA THR A 720 2.78 -41.85 -5.23
C THR A 720 1.72 -40.92 -4.64
N ASP A 721 2.10 -39.98 -3.78
CA ASP A 721 1.17 -38.97 -3.27
C ASP A 721 0.83 -37.92 -4.35
N MET A 722 -0.31 -37.21 -4.21
CA MET A 722 -0.76 -36.22 -5.19
C MET A 722 -1.32 -34.94 -4.54
N VAL A 723 -1.10 -33.81 -5.20
CA VAL A 723 -1.65 -32.49 -4.82
C VAL A 723 -2.27 -31.80 -6.04
N THR A 724 -3.40 -31.11 -5.87
CA THR A 724 -3.97 -30.26 -6.92
C THR A 724 -4.75 -29.06 -6.38
N ALA A 725 -4.63 -27.92 -7.07
CA ALA A 725 -5.36 -26.68 -6.80
C ALA A 725 -6.74 -26.64 -7.50
N SER A 726 -7.47 -27.76 -7.51
CA SER A 726 -8.74 -27.91 -8.24
C SER A 726 -9.80 -28.60 -7.40
N TYR A 727 -11.06 -28.23 -7.67
CA TYR A 727 -12.27 -28.80 -7.08
C TYR A 727 -12.31 -30.33 -7.12
N GLU A 728 -12.85 -30.94 -6.07
CA GLU A 728 -13.06 -32.38 -5.95
C GLU A 728 -14.21 -32.84 -6.88
N SER A 729 -13.84 -33.38 -8.05
CA SER A 729 -14.81 -33.89 -9.01
C SER A 729 -15.55 -35.14 -8.50
N LYS A 730 -16.67 -35.48 -9.12
CA LYS A 730 -17.41 -36.73 -8.82
C LYS A 730 -16.55 -37.97 -9.10
N GLU A 731 -15.74 -37.91 -10.15
CA GLU A 731 -14.81 -38.94 -10.58
C GLU A 731 -13.68 -39.11 -9.55
N MET A 732 -13.14 -38.01 -9.00
CA MET A 732 -12.18 -38.07 -7.88
C MET A 732 -12.80 -38.73 -6.64
N ARG A 733 -14.04 -38.37 -6.27
CA ARG A 733 -14.76 -39.03 -5.16
C ARG A 733 -14.96 -40.52 -5.37
N ASN A 734 -15.24 -40.96 -6.59
CA ASN A 734 -15.38 -42.38 -6.90
C ASN A 734 -14.08 -43.18 -6.68
N LEU A 735 -12.91 -42.52 -6.67
CA LEU A 735 -11.63 -43.15 -6.36
C LEU A 735 -11.33 -43.24 -4.85
N LYS A 736 -12.09 -42.56 -3.98
CA LYS A 736 -11.80 -42.42 -2.53
C LYS A 736 -11.40 -43.72 -1.85
N SER A 737 -12.21 -44.78 -1.97
CA SER A 737 -11.91 -46.08 -1.33
C SER A 737 -10.67 -46.77 -1.89
N ARG A 738 -10.28 -46.52 -3.15
CA ARG A 738 -9.01 -47.00 -3.73
C ARG A 738 -7.81 -46.21 -3.19
N ILE A 739 -7.95 -44.90 -3.01
CA ILE A 739 -6.92 -44.01 -2.45
C ILE A 739 -6.67 -44.37 -0.97
N GLU A 740 -7.73 -44.56 -0.18
CA GLU A 740 -7.66 -45.02 1.21
C GLU A 740 -6.99 -46.41 1.29
N SER A 741 -7.32 -47.33 0.37
CA SER A 741 -6.74 -48.68 0.35
C SER A 741 -5.28 -48.74 -0.12
N SER A 742 -4.80 -47.78 -0.92
CA SER A 742 -3.39 -47.73 -1.35
C SER A 742 -2.48 -47.08 -0.31
N GLY A 743 -3.04 -46.32 0.63
CA GLY A 743 -2.32 -45.65 1.71
C GLY A 743 -1.62 -44.36 1.30
N ILE A 744 -1.94 -43.80 0.12
CA ILE A 744 -1.42 -42.51 -0.33
C ILE A 744 -2.28 -41.35 0.21
N LYS A 745 -1.76 -40.14 0.09
CA LYS A 745 -2.44 -38.87 0.33
C LYS A 745 -2.72 -38.21 -1.02
N ILE A 746 -3.98 -37.89 -1.29
CA ILE A 746 -4.35 -37.01 -2.40
C ILE A 746 -5.03 -35.78 -1.79
N LEU A 747 -4.35 -34.63 -1.84
CA LEU A 747 -4.84 -33.36 -1.30
C LEU A 747 -5.35 -32.46 -2.44
N ASN A 748 -6.66 -32.34 -2.50
CA ASN A 748 -7.38 -31.50 -3.46
C ASN A 748 -7.57 -30.08 -2.93
N GLU A 749 -8.07 -29.18 -3.79
CA GLU A 749 -8.57 -27.86 -3.38
C GLU A 749 -7.55 -27.00 -2.63
N VAL A 750 -6.26 -27.04 -3.01
CA VAL A 750 -5.20 -26.21 -2.39
C VAL A 750 -4.67 -25.11 -3.32
N GLY A 751 -5.56 -24.25 -3.80
CA GLY A 751 -5.24 -23.03 -4.54
C GLY A 751 -5.70 -21.75 -3.81
N LEU A 752 -6.23 -20.80 -4.58
CA LEU A 752 -6.89 -19.59 -4.06
C LEU A 752 -8.37 -19.88 -3.75
N ASP A 753 -9.15 -20.14 -4.79
CA ASP A 753 -10.57 -20.51 -4.79
C ASP A 753 -10.70 -21.65 -5.83
N PRO A 754 -10.73 -22.92 -5.40
CA PRO A 754 -10.77 -23.40 -4.02
C PRO A 754 -9.35 -23.50 -3.39
N GLY A 755 -9.21 -23.02 -2.15
CA GLY A 755 -8.10 -23.36 -1.26
C GLY A 755 -7.94 -22.41 -0.09
N LEU A 756 -7.30 -21.26 -0.29
CA LEU A 756 -7.17 -20.24 0.74
C LEU A 756 -8.54 -19.86 1.33
N ASP A 757 -9.60 -19.83 0.52
CA ASP A 757 -10.97 -19.57 0.97
C ASP A 757 -11.55 -20.63 1.93
N HIS A 758 -11.13 -21.90 1.81
CA HIS A 758 -11.44 -22.93 2.79
C HIS A 758 -10.63 -22.76 4.07
N MET A 759 -9.35 -22.43 3.92
CA MET A 759 -8.40 -22.35 5.03
C MET A 759 -8.73 -21.21 5.99
N SER A 760 -8.94 -19.99 5.46
CA SER A 760 -9.33 -18.81 6.23
C SER A 760 -10.72 -18.96 6.85
N ALA A 761 -11.71 -19.44 6.07
CA ALA A 761 -13.06 -19.67 6.57
C ALA A 761 -13.07 -20.68 7.73
N MET A 762 -12.39 -21.82 7.59
CA MET A 762 -12.33 -22.84 8.64
C MET A 762 -11.57 -22.35 9.88
N LYS A 763 -10.51 -21.56 9.72
CA LYS A 763 -9.84 -20.89 10.85
C LYS A 763 -10.86 -20.07 11.67
N MET A 764 -11.57 -19.16 11.02
CA MET A 764 -12.56 -18.30 11.70
C MET A 764 -13.72 -19.09 12.31
N ILE A 765 -14.25 -20.09 11.59
CA ILE A 765 -15.37 -20.93 12.04
C ILE A 765 -14.97 -21.73 13.28
N ASP A 766 -13.77 -22.30 13.31
CA ASP A 766 -13.28 -23.04 14.46
C ASP A 766 -12.93 -22.10 15.63
N GLU A 767 -12.42 -20.89 15.40
CA GLU A 767 -12.19 -19.87 16.45
C GLU A 767 -13.50 -19.40 17.10
N ILE A 768 -14.57 -19.24 16.31
CA ILE A 768 -15.92 -18.95 16.81
C ILE A 768 -16.43 -20.12 17.67
N LYS A 769 -16.30 -21.36 17.17
CA LYS A 769 -16.74 -22.58 17.88
C LYS A 769 -15.93 -22.83 19.16
N ASP A 770 -14.61 -22.61 19.14
CA ASP A 770 -13.71 -22.73 20.30
C ASP A 770 -14.06 -21.69 21.39
N ARG A 771 -14.64 -20.54 21.02
CA ARG A 771 -15.21 -19.53 21.95
C ARG A 771 -16.64 -19.85 22.43
N GLY A 772 -17.22 -21.00 22.07
CA GLY A 772 -18.62 -21.34 22.37
C GLY A 772 -19.65 -20.58 21.52
N GLY A 773 -19.22 -19.97 20.41
CA GLY A 773 -20.07 -19.30 19.45
C GLY A 773 -20.67 -20.25 18.42
N HIS A 774 -21.85 -19.89 17.94
CA HIS A 774 -22.60 -20.61 16.92
C HIS A 774 -22.72 -19.78 15.65
N VAL A 775 -22.28 -20.31 14.50
CA VAL A 775 -22.27 -19.59 13.22
C VAL A 775 -23.67 -19.54 12.61
N THR A 776 -24.22 -18.34 12.45
CA THR A 776 -25.57 -18.07 11.92
C THR A 776 -25.58 -17.72 10.44
N SER A 777 -24.49 -17.20 9.89
CA SER A 777 -24.37 -16.87 8.47
C SER A 777 -22.93 -17.00 7.97
N PHE A 778 -22.78 -17.37 6.70
CA PHE A 778 -21.51 -17.45 5.98
C PHE A 778 -21.64 -16.89 4.56
N SER A 779 -20.80 -15.92 4.22
CA SER A 779 -20.62 -15.38 2.88
C SER A 779 -19.12 -15.36 2.53
N SER A 780 -18.77 -15.70 1.30
CA SER A 780 -17.38 -15.71 0.83
C SER A 780 -17.28 -15.33 -0.63
N VAL A 781 -16.56 -14.26 -0.94
CA VAL A 781 -16.42 -13.72 -2.30
C VAL A 781 -14.96 -13.61 -2.71
N CYS A 782 -14.64 -13.94 -3.96
CA CYS A 782 -13.27 -13.88 -4.47
C CYS A 782 -13.19 -13.37 -5.92
N GLY A 783 -12.16 -12.62 -6.27
CA GLY A 783 -11.88 -12.20 -7.64
C GLY A 783 -10.40 -11.98 -7.91
N GLY A 784 -9.90 -12.58 -8.99
CA GLY A 784 -8.68 -12.15 -9.67
C GLY A 784 -9.03 -11.09 -10.71
N LEU A 785 -8.43 -9.90 -10.57
CA LEU A 785 -8.75 -8.68 -11.31
C LEU A 785 -7.45 -8.04 -11.83
N PRO A 786 -7.49 -7.13 -12.81
CA PRO A 786 -6.39 -6.17 -12.97
C PRO A 786 -6.31 -5.27 -11.72
N ALA A 787 -5.09 -4.86 -11.35
CA ALA A 787 -4.92 -3.76 -10.41
C ALA A 787 -5.57 -2.48 -10.98
N PRO A 788 -6.02 -1.51 -10.16
CA PRO A 788 -6.80 -0.36 -10.62
C PRO A 788 -6.12 0.42 -11.76
N GLU A 789 -4.79 0.57 -11.72
CA GLU A 789 -4.01 1.24 -12.76
C GLU A 789 -3.96 0.48 -14.10
N ALA A 790 -4.34 -0.81 -14.11
CA ALA A 790 -4.35 -1.69 -15.28
C ALA A 790 -5.77 -2.07 -15.75
N ALA A 791 -6.82 -1.52 -15.12
CA ALA A 791 -8.24 -1.74 -15.46
C ALA A 791 -8.72 -0.83 -16.62
N ASP A 792 -7.84 -0.55 -17.58
CA ASP A 792 -7.90 0.51 -18.61
C ASP A 792 -8.72 0.16 -19.87
N ASN A 793 -9.71 -0.72 -19.76
CA ASN A 793 -10.54 -1.18 -20.88
C ASN A 793 -12.03 -1.24 -20.53
N PRO A 794 -12.96 -1.30 -21.51
CA PRO A 794 -14.40 -1.24 -21.25
C PRO A 794 -14.97 -2.37 -20.36
N LEU A 795 -14.34 -3.56 -20.37
CA LEU A 795 -14.69 -4.65 -19.45
C LEU A 795 -14.01 -4.53 -18.08
N ARG A 796 -13.08 -3.58 -17.92
CA ARG A 796 -12.22 -3.40 -16.73
C ARG A 796 -11.52 -4.69 -16.30
N TYR A 797 -11.24 -5.59 -17.25
CA TYR A 797 -10.75 -6.94 -16.96
C TYR A 797 -9.59 -7.30 -17.89
N LYS A 798 -8.63 -8.06 -17.36
CA LYS A 798 -7.50 -8.62 -18.11
C LYS A 798 -7.31 -10.08 -17.72
N PHE A 799 -7.00 -10.93 -18.70
CA PHE A 799 -6.97 -12.38 -18.57
C PHE A 799 -5.59 -12.86 -18.11
N SER A 800 -5.49 -13.24 -16.84
CA SER A 800 -4.39 -14.01 -16.26
C SER A 800 -4.57 -15.53 -16.42
N TRP A 801 -5.64 -15.98 -17.07
CA TRP A 801 -6.02 -17.38 -17.35
C TRP A 801 -6.98 -17.45 -18.55
N SER A 802 -7.31 -18.65 -19.04
CA SER A 802 -8.05 -18.83 -20.31
C SER A 802 -9.45 -18.19 -20.30
N PRO A 803 -9.78 -17.29 -21.27
CA PRO A 803 -11.13 -16.69 -21.36
C PRO A 803 -12.27 -17.70 -21.48
N ARG A 804 -11.99 -18.88 -22.08
CA ARG A 804 -12.97 -19.95 -22.22
C ARG A 804 -13.54 -20.42 -20.88
N GLY A 805 -12.71 -20.41 -19.83
CA GLY A 805 -13.15 -20.78 -18.49
C GLY A 805 -14.02 -19.70 -17.83
N VAL A 806 -13.80 -18.41 -18.11
CA VAL A 806 -14.69 -17.31 -17.67
C VAL A 806 -16.05 -17.45 -18.35
N ILE A 807 -16.06 -17.68 -19.67
CA ILE A 807 -17.31 -17.87 -20.42
C ILE A 807 -18.05 -19.11 -19.94
N ALA A 808 -17.37 -20.26 -19.80
CA ALA A 808 -17.97 -21.47 -19.24
C ALA A 808 -18.50 -21.27 -17.81
N ALA A 809 -17.81 -20.49 -16.98
CA ALA A 809 -18.27 -20.15 -15.64
C ALA A 809 -19.61 -19.40 -15.67
N SER A 810 -19.78 -18.48 -16.63
CA SER A 810 -21.00 -17.69 -16.82
C SER A 810 -22.22 -18.46 -17.38
N HIS A 811 -22.08 -19.77 -17.61
CA HIS A 811 -23.18 -20.67 -17.98
C HIS A 811 -23.61 -21.61 -16.84
N ASN A 812 -22.91 -21.64 -15.70
CA ASN A 812 -23.34 -22.45 -14.57
C ASN A 812 -24.55 -21.81 -13.89
N ASP A 813 -25.50 -22.64 -13.45
CA ASP A 813 -26.47 -22.23 -12.43
C ASP A 813 -25.74 -21.89 -11.11
N ALA A 814 -26.35 -21.02 -10.32
CA ALA A 814 -25.93 -20.79 -8.93
C ALA A 814 -27.07 -21.11 -7.96
N HIS A 815 -26.72 -21.77 -6.86
CA HIS A 815 -27.63 -22.19 -5.80
C HIS A 815 -27.06 -21.79 -4.45
N TYR A 816 -27.81 -21.07 -3.64
CA TYR A 816 -27.33 -20.59 -2.33
C TYR A 816 -28.47 -20.44 -1.34
N LEU A 817 -28.12 -20.29 -0.06
CA LEU A 817 -29.06 -20.00 1.01
C LEU A 817 -28.87 -18.55 1.44
N TRP A 818 -29.94 -17.76 1.47
CA TRP A 818 -29.91 -16.37 1.93
C TRP A 818 -31.08 -16.10 2.87
N GLU A 819 -30.80 -15.75 4.13
CA GLU A 819 -31.81 -15.42 5.15
C GLU A 819 -32.92 -16.49 5.28
N GLY A 820 -32.52 -17.76 5.25
CA GLY A 820 -33.39 -18.94 5.33
C GLY A 820 -34.12 -19.28 4.02
N ARG A 821 -33.91 -18.53 2.94
CA ARG A 821 -34.49 -18.79 1.62
C ARG A 821 -33.47 -19.47 0.72
N TYR A 822 -33.88 -20.56 0.07
CA TYR A 822 -33.13 -21.14 -1.03
C TYR A 822 -33.30 -20.27 -2.28
N VAL A 823 -32.18 -19.80 -2.83
CA VAL A 823 -32.16 -19.01 -4.07
C VAL A 823 -31.48 -19.83 -5.16
N GLN A 824 -32.11 -19.87 -6.32
CA GLN A 824 -31.57 -20.45 -7.54
C GLN A 824 -31.54 -19.37 -8.63
N VAL A 825 -30.36 -19.14 -9.20
CA VAL A 825 -30.16 -18.26 -10.35
C VAL A 825 -29.78 -19.13 -11.53
N SER A 826 -30.54 -19.05 -12.63
CA SER A 826 -30.23 -19.83 -13.83
C SER A 826 -28.95 -19.35 -14.49
N GLY A 827 -28.20 -20.26 -15.11
CA GLY A 827 -26.98 -19.91 -15.84
C GLY A 827 -27.21 -18.88 -16.94
N ASN A 828 -28.42 -18.77 -17.49
CA ASN A 828 -28.77 -17.73 -18.46
C ASN A 828 -28.82 -16.33 -17.84
N GLU A 829 -29.36 -16.22 -16.64
CA GLU A 829 -29.61 -14.95 -15.93
C GLU A 829 -28.46 -14.59 -14.97
N LEU A 830 -27.47 -15.47 -14.78
CA LEU A 830 -26.38 -15.32 -13.81
C LEU A 830 -25.67 -13.95 -13.86
N LEU A 831 -25.29 -13.51 -15.07
CA LEU A 831 -24.62 -12.22 -15.28
C LEU A 831 -25.56 -11.01 -15.07
N ALA A 832 -26.86 -11.18 -15.28
CA ALA A 832 -27.86 -10.14 -15.01
C ALA A 832 -28.24 -10.04 -13.52
N ASN A 833 -27.88 -11.06 -12.72
CA ASN A 833 -28.06 -11.10 -11.25
C ASN A 833 -26.78 -10.71 -10.50
N ALA A 834 -25.82 -10.06 -11.17
CA ALA A 834 -24.67 -9.48 -10.49
C ALA A 834 -25.13 -8.27 -9.65
N ALA A 835 -24.71 -8.21 -8.38
CA ALA A 835 -25.09 -7.13 -7.44
C ALA A 835 -23.86 -6.30 -7.05
N PRO A 836 -23.99 -4.98 -6.78
CA PRO A 836 -22.89 -4.18 -6.23
C PRO A 836 -22.33 -4.78 -4.93
N PHE A 837 -21.02 -4.87 -4.81
CA PHE A 837 -20.34 -5.35 -3.61
C PHE A 837 -19.73 -4.17 -2.85
N VAL A 838 -20.15 -4.00 -1.60
CA VAL A 838 -19.81 -2.83 -0.76
C VAL A 838 -19.27 -3.18 0.63
N GLU A 839 -19.17 -4.47 0.97
CA GLU A 839 -18.69 -4.89 2.31
C GLU A 839 -17.17 -4.76 2.47
N ALA A 840 -16.41 -4.82 1.37
CA ALA A 840 -14.98 -4.52 1.34
C ALA A 840 -14.57 -3.78 0.06
N TRP A 841 -13.55 -2.92 0.17
CA TRP A 841 -13.00 -2.10 -0.92
C TRP A 841 -14.03 -1.29 -1.73
N PRO A 842 -14.88 -0.45 -1.09
CA PRO A 842 -15.87 0.36 -1.79
C PRO A 842 -15.25 1.27 -2.88
N GLU A 843 -14.00 1.71 -2.70
CA GLU A 843 -13.22 2.49 -3.66
C GLU A 843 -12.93 1.76 -4.98
N LEU A 844 -12.97 0.42 -4.99
CA LEU A 844 -12.79 -0.37 -6.20
C LEU A 844 -14.07 -0.48 -7.05
N HIS A 845 -15.23 -0.06 -6.53
CA HIS A 845 -16.54 -0.19 -7.21
C HIS A 845 -16.76 -1.61 -7.78
N LEU A 846 -16.79 -2.61 -6.89
CA LEU A 846 -16.94 -4.01 -7.27
C LEU A 846 -18.40 -4.43 -7.43
N GLU A 847 -18.61 -5.51 -8.18
CA GLU A 847 -19.85 -6.27 -8.30
C GLU A 847 -19.57 -7.74 -7.98
N CYS A 848 -20.58 -8.44 -7.45
CA CYS A 848 -20.53 -9.85 -7.09
C CYS A 848 -21.50 -10.67 -7.95
N ILE A 849 -20.98 -11.71 -8.59
CA ILE A 849 -21.74 -12.71 -9.35
C ILE A 849 -21.88 -13.96 -8.46
N PRO A 850 -23.07 -14.49 -8.18
CA PRO A 850 -23.23 -15.77 -7.45
C PRO A 850 -22.43 -16.91 -8.10
N ASN A 851 -21.79 -17.78 -7.30
CA ASN A 851 -20.83 -18.77 -7.80
C ASN A 851 -21.26 -20.22 -7.49
N ARG A 852 -21.76 -20.92 -8.52
CA ARG A 852 -22.11 -22.37 -8.50
C ARG A 852 -23.05 -22.72 -7.32
N ASP A 853 -23.08 -23.99 -6.93
CA ASP A 853 -23.77 -24.45 -5.74
C ASP A 853 -22.93 -24.17 -4.48
N SER A 854 -23.42 -23.26 -3.64
CA SER A 854 -22.87 -22.93 -2.32
C SER A 854 -23.37 -23.87 -1.22
N LEU A 855 -24.42 -24.66 -1.45
CA LEU A 855 -25.12 -25.39 -0.38
C LEU A 855 -24.29 -26.53 0.23
N HIS A 856 -23.37 -27.13 -0.53
CA HIS A 856 -22.51 -28.20 -0.01
C HIS A 856 -21.57 -27.74 1.12
N TYR A 857 -21.16 -26.46 1.11
CA TYR A 857 -20.35 -25.85 2.18
C TYR A 857 -21.01 -25.92 3.56
N LYS A 858 -22.35 -25.96 3.59
CA LYS A 858 -23.12 -26.14 4.82
C LYS A 858 -22.69 -27.40 5.59
N SER A 859 -22.54 -28.51 4.87
CA SER A 859 -22.04 -29.77 5.43
C SER A 859 -20.51 -29.81 5.57
N ALA A 860 -19.77 -29.23 4.61
CA ALA A 860 -18.31 -29.30 4.60
C ALA A 860 -17.66 -28.53 5.78
N TYR A 861 -18.31 -27.46 6.25
CA TYR A 861 -17.83 -26.63 7.36
C TYR A 861 -18.59 -26.86 8.68
N GLY A 862 -19.58 -27.76 8.70
CA GLY A 862 -20.45 -28.00 9.85
C GLY A 862 -21.21 -26.75 10.27
N LEU A 863 -22.08 -26.26 9.38
CA LEU A 863 -22.88 -25.03 9.49
C LEU A 863 -24.39 -25.34 9.35
N ASP A 864 -24.84 -26.48 9.86
CA ASP A 864 -26.18 -27.04 9.61
C ASP A 864 -27.36 -26.13 10.03
N ASP A 865 -27.12 -25.20 10.95
CA ASP A 865 -28.12 -24.24 11.45
C ASP A 865 -28.01 -22.84 10.81
N ALA A 866 -26.97 -22.57 10.01
CA ALA A 866 -26.77 -21.27 9.38
C ALA A 866 -27.90 -20.95 8.39
N SER A 867 -28.42 -19.71 8.47
CA SER A 867 -29.50 -19.18 7.64
C SER A 867 -29.01 -18.59 6.33
N THR A 868 -27.72 -18.27 6.21
CA THR A 868 -27.10 -17.80 4.96
C THR A 868 -25.84 -18.61 4.70
N ILE A 869 -25.73 -19.14 3.48
CA ILE A 869 -24.56 -19.84 2.93
C ILE A 869 -24.41 -19.36 1.49
N PHE A 870 -23.47 -18.44 1.25
CA PHE A 870 -23.27 -17.79 -0.04
C PHE A 870 -21.80 -17.82 -0.48
N ARG A 871 -21.55 -18.12 -1.76
CA ARG A 871 -20.26 -17.87 -2.42
C ARG A 871 -20.47 -17.09 -3.70
N GLY A 872 -19.52 -16.19 -3.99
CA GLY A 872 -19.59 -15.30 -5.16
C GLY A 872 -18.23 -14.98 -5.77
N THR A 873 -18.27 -14.47 -6.99
CA THR A 873 -17.12 -14.04 -7.78
C THR A 873 -17.14 -12.52 -7.94
N LEU A 874 -16.06 -11.84 -7.55
CA LEU A 874 -15.93 -10.39 -7.67
C LEU A 874 -15.46 -9.97 -9.08
N ARG A 875 -16.03 -8.88 -9.58
CA ARG A 875 -15.63 -8.15 -10.79
C ARG A 875 -15.67 -6.64 -10.53
N TYR A 876 -15.08 -5.85 -11.41
CA TYR A 876 -15.34 -4.41 -11.44
C TYR A 876 -16.75 -4.15 -11.98
N SER A 877 -17.43 -3.15 -11.41
CA SER A 877 -18.78 -2.75 -11.80
C SER A 877 -18.88 -2.50 -13.31
N GLY A 878 -19.91 -3.10 -13.92
CA GLY A 878 -20.22 -3.01 -15.35
C GLY A 878 -19.58 -4.10 -16.21
N PHE A 879 -18.82 -5.05 -15.65
CA PHE A 879 -18.33 -6.22 -16.38
C PHE A 879 -19.48 -7.16 -16.77
N SER A 880 -20.35 -7.49 -15.81
CA SER A 880 -21.39 -8.50 -15.99
C SER A 880 -22.50 -8.04 -16.92
N SER A 881 -22.85 -6.75 -16.91
CA SER A 881 -23.82 -6.18 -17.85
C SER A 881 -23.34 -6.30 -19.31
N LEU A 882 -22.10 -5.88 -19.59
CA LEU A 882 -21.48 -6.03 -20.91
C LEU A 882 -21.37 -7.49 -21.35
N MET A 883 -20.89 -8.37 -20.46
CA MET A 883 -20.78 -9.80 -20.76
C MET A 883 -22.15 -10.47 -20.95
N HIS A 884 -23.19 -9.98 -20.28
CA HIS A 884 -24.57 -10.42 -20.52
C HIS A 884 -25.05 -10.01 -21.92
N VAL A 885 -24.80 -8.77 -22.36
CA VAL A 885 -25.16 -8.36 -23.73
C VAL A 885 -24.38 -9.17 -24.78
N PHE A 886 -23.07 -9.39 -24.61
CA PHE A 886 -22.30 -10.26 -25.51
C PHE A 886 -22.84 -11.69 -25.58
N LYS A 887 -23.29 -12.25 -24.43
CA LYS A 887 -23.97 -13.55 -24.37
C LYS A 887 -25.30 -13.52 -25.13
N THR A 888 -26.11 -12.48 -24.95
CA THR A 888 -27.39 -12.29 -25.65
C THR A 888 -27.20 -12.11 -27.16
N MET A 889 -26.17 -11.39 -27.60
CA MET A 889 -25.78 -11.30 -29.01
C MET A 889 -25.37 -12.65 -29.61
N GLY A 890 -24.97 -13.63 -28.80
CA GLY A 890 -24.59 -14.98 -29.24
C GLY A 890 -23.08 -15.24 -29.31
N PHE A 891 -22.23 -14.35 -28.78
CA PHE A 891 -20.76 -14.56 -28.79
C PHE A 891 -20.28 -15.77 -27.97
N PHE A 892 -21.14 -16.33 -27.11
CA PHE A 892 -20.81 -17.49 -26.29
C PHE A 892 -21.28 -18.82 -26.94
N ASP A 893 -21.89 -18.76 -28.13
CA ASP A 893 -22.39 -19.94 -28.82
C ASP A 893 -21.24 -20.77 -29.43
N SER A 894 -21.26 -22.07 -29.13
CA SER A 894 -20.30 -23.07 -29.63
C SER A 894 -20.85 -23.91 -30.80
N SER A 895 -22.14 -23.77 -31.12
CA SER A 895 -22.80 -24.45 -32.24
C SER A 895 -22.66 -23.70 -33.57
N ILE A 896 -22.43 -22.37 -33.52
CA ILE A 896 -22.20 -21.54 -34.69
C ILE A 896 -20.74 -21.73 -35.16
N ALA A 897 -20.55 -22.59 -36.16
CA ALA A 897 -19.27 -22.80 -36.83
C ALA A 897 -18.92 -21.59 -37.73
N ILE A 898 -17.64 -21.23 -37.79
CA ILE A 898 -17.17 -20.02 -38.50
C ILE A 898 -17.29 -20.15 -40.01
N GLY A 899 -17.00 -21.32 -40.59
CA GLY A 899 -17.16 -21.58 -42.03
C GLY A 899 -16.53 -20.50 -42.93
N ASN A 900 -17.37 -19.71 -43.59
CA ASN A 900 -16.98 -18.64 -44.53
C ASN A 900 -16.90 -17.23 -43.89
N ILE A 901 -16.98 -17.09 -42.57
CA ILE A 901 -16.77 -15.81 -41.88
C ILE A 901 -15.29 -15.41 -42.01
N HIS A 902 -15.02 -14.20 -42.49
CA HIS A 902 -13.66 -13.72 -42.79
C HIS A 902 -13.26 -12.46 -42.00
N SER A 903 -14.23 -11.70 -41.54
CA SER A 903 -14.08 -10.44 -40.78
C SER A 903 -15.02 -10.39 -39.56
N TRP A 904 -14.83 -9.40 -38.70
CA TRP A 904 -15.76 -9.17 -37.58
C TRP A 904 -17.12 -8.61 -38.02
N ASP A 905 -17.18 -7.88 -39.13
CA ASP A 905 -18.47 -7.49 -39.74
C ASP A 905 -19.28 -8.73 -40.16
N ASP A 906 -18.62 -9.78 -40.69
CA ASP A 906 -19.28 -11.06 -41.00
C ASP A 906 -19.79 -11.77 -39.73
N VAL A 907 -19.06 -11.68 -38.61
CA VAL A 907 -19.49 -12.20 -37.29
C VAL A 907 -20.74 -11.47 -36.81
N LEU A 908 -20.69 -10.14 -36.74
CA LEU A 908 -21.80 -9.30 -36.28
C LEU A 908 -23.05 -9.50 -37.15
N LYS A 909 -22.87 -9.62 -38.47
CA LYS A 909 -23.96 -9.97 -39.39
C LYS A 909 -24.52 -11.36 -39.12
N THR A 910 -23.67 -12.38 -38.96
CA THR A 910 -24.13 -13.76 -38.69
C THR A 910 -24.94 -13.84 -37.39
N LEU A 911 -24.50 -13.12 -36.35
CA LEU A 911 -25.21 -13.04 -35.08
C LEU A 911 -26.54 -12.26 -35.19
N ASN A 912 -26.57 -11.18 -35.97
CA ASN A 912 -27.79 -10.43 -36.28
C ASN A 912 -28.81 -11.30 -37.06
N ASP A 913 -28.36 -11.99 -38.11
CA ASP A 913 -29.20 -12.88 -38.93
C ASP A 913 -29.78 -14.03 -38.07
N ALA A 914 -28.98 -14.61 -37.16
CA ALA A 914 -29.44 -15.63 -36.20
C ALA A 914 -30.46 -15.10 -35.16
N ARG A 915 -30.55 -13.78 -34.97
CA ARG A 915 -31.46 -13.09 -34.04
C ARG A 915 -32.64 -12.41 -34.73
N GLY A 916 -32.84 -12.64 -36.03
CA GLY A 916 -34.01 -12.18 -36.79
C GLY A 916 -33.73 -11.11 -37.85
N GLY A 917 -32.47 -10.65 -37.99
CA GLY A 917 -32.06 -9.73 -39.06
C GLY A 917 -32.57 -8.30 -38.87
N PHE A 918 -32.12 -7.63 -37.81
CA PHE A 918 -32.35 -6.20 -37.59
C PHE A 918 -31.74 -5.34 -38.70
N ALA A 919 -32.35 -4.19 -38.96
CA ALA A 919 -32.01 -3.32 -40.09
C ALA A 919 -30.59 -2.72 -40.00
N THR A 920 -30.11 -2.43 -38.79
CA THR A 920 -28.73 -1.99 -38.52
C THR A 920 -28.10 -2.81 -37.39
N ILE A 921 -26.76 -2.76 -37.28
CA ILE A 921 -26.05 -3.39 -36.16
C ILE A 921 -26.31 -2.63 -34.86
N GLU A 922 -26.52 -1.31 -34.93
CA GLU A 922 -26.98 -0.50 -33.80
C GLU A 922 -28.32 -0.99 -33.24
N ASP A 923 -29.33 -1.23 -34.09
CA ASP A 923 -30.63 -1.77 -33.66
C ASP A 923 -30.48 -3.17 -33.03
N PHE A 924 -29.61 -4.01 -33.60
CA PHE A 924 -29.31 -5.35 -33.07
C PHE A 924 -28.66 -5.29 -31.67
N ILE A 925 -27.67 -4.41 -31.47
CA ILE A 925 -27.01 -4.24 -30.17
C ILE A 925 -28.02 -3.70 -29.15
N LEU A 926 -28.82 -2.70 -29.51
CA LEU A 926 -29.82 -2.10 -28.62
C LEU A 926 -30.88 -3.13 -28.17
N ALA A 927 -31.37 -3.95 -29.10
CA ALA A 927 -32.29 -5.03 -28.77
C ALA A 927 -31.65 -6.09 -27.85
N CYS A 928 -30.37 -6.44 -28.07
CA CYS A 928 -29.63 -7.34 -27.17
C CYS A 928 -29.32 -6.72 -25.80
N ALA A 929 -29.29 -5.39 -25.71
CA ALA A 929 -29.19 -4.62 -24.47
C ALA A 929 -30.56 -4.36 -23.81
N ASN A 930 -31.64 -5.00 -24.29
CA ASN A 930 -33.02 -4.84 -23.79
C ASN A 930 -33.44 -3.35 -23.76
N ASP A 931 -33.23 -2.68 -24.90
CA ASP A 931 -33.52 -1.25 -25.14
C ASP A 931 -32.76 -0.26 -24.23
N ASN A 932 -31.74 -0.71 -23.50
CA ASN A 932 -30.87 0.15 -22.72
C ASN A 932 -29.82 0.83 -23.63
N HIS A 933 -30.03 2.12 -23.90
CA HIS A 933 -29.13 2.93 -24.74
C HIS A 933 -27.70 3.05 -24.17
N ASP A 934 -27.53 3.20 -22.86
CA ASP A 934 -26.20 3.39 -22.26
C ASP A 934 -25.38 2.10 -22.36
N GLU A 935 -25.98 0.94 -22.07
CA GLU A 935 -25.34 -0.36 -22.30
C GLU A 935 -25.05 -0.60 -23.79
N SER A 936 -25.97 -0.22 -24.69
CA SER A 936 -25.75 -0.31 -26.14
C SER A 936 -24.54 0.51 -26.61
N ILE A 937 -24.31 1.70 -26.02
CA ILE A 937 -23.13 2.52 -26.30
C ILE A 937 -21.87 1.83 -25.75
N ARG A 938 -21.88 1.38 -24.49
CA ARG A 938 -20.73 0.69 -23.87
C ARG A 938 -20.34 -0.59 -24.63
N VAL A 939 -21.31 -1.34 -25.18
CA VAL A 939 -21.04 -2.51 -26.03
C VAL A 939 -20.36 -2.12 -27.33
N LYS A 940 -20.79 -1.02 -27.97
CA LYS A 940 -20.14 -0.50 -29.19
C LYS A 940 -18.71 -0.05 -28.92
N GLU A 941 -18.47 0.70 -27.84
CA GLU A 941 -17.13 1.09 -27.39
C GLU A 941 -16.25 -0.14 -27.09
N CYS A 942 -16.82 -1.19 -26.50
CA CYS A 942 -16.11 -2.44 -26.24
C CYS A 942 -15.74 -3.19 -27.53
N LEU A 943 -16.67 -3.29 -28.49
CA LEU A 943 -16.41 -3.87 -29.81
C LEU A 943 -15.30 -3.09 -30.54
N GLU A 944 -15.34 -1.76 -30.53
CA GLU A 944 -14.30 -0.91 -31.15
C GLU A 944 -12.93 -1.08 -30.44
N CYS A 945 -12.89 -1.06 -29.10
CA CYS A 945 -11.69 -1.29 -28.30
C CYS A 945 -11.05 -2.67 -28.55
N LEU A 946 -11.87 -3.70 -28.73
CA LEU A 946 -11.42 -5.04 -29.09
C LEU A 946 -11.11 -5.21 -30.59
N HIS A 947 -11.28 -4.17 -31.42
CA HIS A 947 -11.20 -4.24 -32.88
C HIS A 947 -12.10 -5.35 -33.47
N MET A 948 -13.31 -5.47 -32.94
CA MET A 948 -14.36 -6.38 -33.38
C MET A 948 -15.38 -5.67 -34.29
N THR A 949 -14.93 -4.66 -35.03
CA THR A 949 -15.69 -3.91 -36.02
C THR A 949 -14.84 -3.70 -37.28
N GLY A 950 -15.50 -3.60 -38.43
CA GLY A 950 -14.84 -3.37 -39.72
C GLY A 950 -14.19 -4.61 -40.33
N SER A 951 -13.44 -4.38 -41.41
CA SER A 951 -12.80 -5.41 -42.23
C SER A 951 -11.53 -6.03 -41.63
N GLU A 952 -11.30 -5.93 -40.31
CA GLU A 952 -10.18 -6.61 -39.65
C GLU A 952 -10.38 -8.13 -39.74
N LYS A 953 -9.41 -8.82 -40.36
CA LYS A 953 -9.49 -10.27 -40.60
C LYS A 953 -9.27 -11.06 -39.33
N ILE A 954 -10.03 -12.15 -39.19
CA ILE A 954 -9.85 -13.14 -38.12
C ILE A 954 -8.52 -13.90 -38.36
N LYS A 955 -7.57 -13.76 -37.42
CA LYS A 955 -6.18 -14.26 -37.60
C LYS A 955 -6.03 -15.78 -37.56
N LYS A 956 -7.04 -16.51 -37.10
CA LYS A 956 -6.95 -17.95 -36.81
C LYS A 956 -8.23 -18.68 -37.25
N SER A 957 -8.33 -18.96 -38.55
CA SER A 957 -9.45 -19.70 -39.15
C SER A 957 -9.04 -21.11 -39.56
N THR A 958 -9.26 -22.07 -38.67
CA THR A 958 -9.48 -23.48 -39.05
C THR A 958 -10.99 -23.73 -39.14
N ASN A 959 -11.44 -24.58 -40.07
CA ASN A 959 -12.88 -24.82 -40.31
C ASN A 959 -13.63 -25.35 -39.08
N ASP A 960 -12.92 -25.88 -38.08
CA ASP A 960 -13.47 -26.49 -36.87
C ASP A 960 -13.66 -25.50 -35.70
N CYS A 961 -13.39 -24.21 -35.88
CA CYS A 961 -13.60 -23.20 -34.84
C CYS A 961 -15.03 -22.64 -34.82
N SER A 962 -15.55 -22.38 -33.62
CA SER A 962 -16.85 -21.75 -33.36
C SER A 962 -16.74 -20.27 -32.98
N ILE A 963 -17.86 -19.54 -32.96
CA ILE A 963 -17.89 -18.11 -32.57
C ILE A 963 -17.26 -17.88 -31.18
N VAL A 964 -17.57 -18.70 -30.18
CA VAL A 964 -16.96 -18.56 -28.84
C VAL A 964 -15.45 -18.79 -28.86
N ASP A 965 -14.90 -19.58 -29.79
CA ASP A 965 -13.45 -19.81 -29.89
C ASP A 965 -12.71 -18.56 -30.39
N ILE A 966 -13.23 -17.90 -31.44
CA ILE A 966 -12.62 -16.64 -31.93
C ILE A 966 -12.84 -15.49 -30.98
N PHE A 967 -13.97 -15.44 -30.27
CA PHE A 967 -14.20 -14.44 -29.23
C PHE A 967 -13.23 -14.62 -28.07
N CYS A 968 -13.06 -15.85 -27.56
CA CYS A 968 -12.03 -16.17 -26.57
C CYS A 968 -10.63 -15.78 -27.04
N HIS A 969 -10.27 -16.12 -28.29
CA HIS A 969 -8.95 -15.79 -28.84
C HIS A 969 -8.74 -14.27 -28.92
N ARG A 970 -9.79 -13.51 -29.27
CA ARG A 970 -9.74 -12.05 -29.34
C ARG A 970 -9.59 -11.40 -27.97
N LEU A 971 -10.33 -11.89 -26.97
CA LEU A 971 -10.17 -11.46 -25.58
C LEU A 971 -8.75 -11.73 -25.07
N GLU A 972 -8.17 -12.91 -25.34
CA GLU A 972 -6.79 -13.25 -24.97
C GLU A 972 -5.74 -12.40 -25.70
N GLU A 973 -5.96 -12.05 -26.97
CA GLU A 973 -5.07 -11.19 -27.74
C GLU A 973 -5.03 -9.75 -27.21
N ARG A 974 -6.20 -9.18 -26.89
CA ARG A 974 -6.38 -7.76 -26.60
C ARG A 974 -6.35 -7.41 -25.11
N LEU A 975 -6.82 -8.30 -24.25
CA LEU A 975 -6.96 -8.07 -22.81
C LEU A 975 -5.96 -8.90 -21.99
N LYS A 976 -4.73 -9.06 -22.51
CA LYS A 976 -3.60 -9.61 -21.74
C LYS A 976 -2.91 -8.50 -20.95
N PHE A 977 -2.27 -8.86 -19.85
CA PHE A 977 -1.40 -7.95 -19.10
C PHE A 977 -0.15 -7.55 -19.92
N GLY A 978 0.18 -6.26 -19.87
CA GLY A 978 1.46 -5.71 -20.33
C GLY A 978 2.62 -6.07 -19.39
N PRO A 979 3.88 -5.86 -19.81
CA PRO A 979 5.07 -6.30 -19.07
C PRO A 979 5.29 -5.58 -17.73
N THR A 980 4.67 -4.42 -17.53
CA THR A 980 4.72 -3.61 -16.29
C THR A 980 3.39 -3.56 -15.55
N GLU A 981 2.36 -4.23 -16.07
CA GLU A 981 1.04 -4.22 -15.47
C GLU A 981 0.91 -5.30 -14.40
N ARG A 982 0.05 -5.06 -13.41
CA ARG A 982 -0.14 -5.94 -12.26
C ARG A 982 -1.58 -6.41 -12.21
N ASP A 983 -1.77 -7.65 -11.81
CA ASP A 983 -3.05 -8.15 -11.32
C ASP A 983 -3.18 -7.92 -9.81
N MET A 984 -4.41 -8.13 -9.35
CA MET A 984 -4.83 -8.04 -7.97
C MET A 984 -5.74 -9.24 -7.66
N VAL A 985 -5.59 -9.80 -6.46
CA VAL A 985 -6.52 -10.80 -5.91
C VAL A 985 -7.21 -10.16 -4.71
N CYS A 986 -8.53 -10.17 -4.74
CA CYS A 986 -9.40 -9.75 -3.65
C CYS A 986 -10.20 -10.97 -3.17
N MET A 987 -10.19 -11.26 -1.87
CA MET A 987 -11.04 -12.27 -1.24
C MET A 987 -11.59 -11.75 0.08
N HIS A 988 -12.89 -11.88 0.31
CA HIS A 988 -13.54 -11.42 1.52
C HIS A 988 -14.50 -12.48 2.07
N HIS A 989 -14.40 -12.75 3.37
CA HIS A 989 -15.33 -13.60 4.12
C HIS A 989 -16.13 -12.75 5.10
N THR A 990 -17.37 -13.16 5.32
CA THR A 990 -18.28 -12.52 6.25
C THR A 990 -19.03 -13.61 7.01
N ILE A 991 -18.86 -13.68 8.33
CA ILE A 991 -19.38 -14.76 9.17
C ILE A 991 -20.15 -14.17 10.34
N GLY A 992 -21.47 -14.41 10.38
CA GLY A 992 -22.29 -14.08 11.55
C GLY A 992 -22.18 -15.17 12.60
N ALA A 993 -22.03 -14.78 13.86
CA ALA A 993 -21.93 -15.65 15.02
C ALA A 993 -22.86 -15.17 16.14
N LYS A 994 -23.36 -16.12 16.93
CA LYS A 994 -24.16 -15.86 18.13
C LYS A 994 -23.64 -16.71 19.30
N TYR A 995 -23.49 -16.09 20.47
CA TYR A 995 -22.97 -16.72 21.68
C TYR A 995 -24.08 -16.99 22.71
N GLU A 996 -23.81 -17.85 23.70
CA GLU A 996 -24.79 -18.26 24.71
C GLU A 996 -25.28 -17.10 25.61
N ASP A 997 -24.45 -16.07 25.79
CA ASP A 997 -24.78 -14.84 26.52
C ASP A 997 -25.76 -13.92 25.75
N GLY A 998 -26.08 -14.25 24.50
CA GLY A 998 -26.93 -13.47 23.60
C GLY A 998 -26.18 -12.49 22.70
N THR A 999 -24.84 -12.37 22.84
CA THR A 999 -24.00 -11.54 21.97
C THR A 999 -24.06 -12.02 20.53
N ILE A 1000 -24.15 -11.07 19.59
CA ILE A 1000 -24.10 -11.32 18.15
C ILE A 1000 -22.84 -10.62 17.62
N GLU A 1001 -21.99 -11.37 16.91
CA GLU A 1001 -20.79 -10.86 16.27
C GLU A 1001 -20.88 -11.07 14.76
N LYS A 1002 -20.43 -10.10 13.97
CA LYS A 1002 -20.18 -10.23 12.53
C LYS A 1002 -18.67 -10.15 12.33
N HIS A 1003 -18.08 -11.29 11.98
CA HIS A 1003 -16.66 -11.45 11.70
C HIS A 1003 -16.41 -11.23 10.21
N PHE A 1004 -15.25 -10.66 9.90
CA PHE A 1004 -14.83 -10.34 8.56
C PHE A 1004 -13.37 -10.76 8.38
N SER A 1005 -13.00 -11.20 7.18
CA SER A 1005 -11.61 -11.50 6.83
C SER A 1005 -11.35 -11.14 5.38
N SER A 1006 -10.33 -10.32 5.13
CA SER A 1006 -10.04 -9.71 3.83
C SER A 1006 -8.61 -9.95 3.38
N LEU A 1007 -8.42 -10.53 2.20
CA LEU A 1007 -7.13 -10.63 1.50
C LEU A 1007 -7.13 -9.71 0.28
N GLN A 1008 -6.16 -8.78 0.21
CA GLN A 1008 -5.87 -7.98 -0.98
C GLN A 1008 -4.38 -8.14 -1.36
N ALA A 1009 -4.11 -8.93 -2.40
CA ALA A 1009 -2.75 -9.19 -2.87
C ALA A 1009 -2.52 -8.61 -4.28
N PHE A 1010 -1.30 -8.12 -4.55
CA PHE A 1010 -0.90 -7.59 -5.85
C PHE A 1010 0.25 -8.39 -6.46
N GLY A 1011 0.24 -8.53 -7.79
CA GLY A 1011 1.37 -9.08 -8.54
C GLY A 1011 2.63 -8.22 -8.39
N THR A 1012 3.81 -8.83 -8.39
CA THR A 1012 5.10 -8.10 -8.33
C THR A 1012 5.73 -7.90 -9.70
N GLU A 1013 5.52 -8.82 -10.63
CA GLU A 1013 6.00 -8.76 -12.02
C GLU A 1013 5.02 -9.50 -12.93
N ALA A 1014 5.06 -9.25 -14.25
CA ALA A 1014 4.14 -9.85 -15.23
C ALA A 1014 4.09 -11.40 -15.26
N THR A 1015 5.09 -12.08 -14.70
CA THR A 1015 5.14 -13.54 -14.57
C THR A 1015 4.93 -14.05 -13.13
N MET A 1016 4.98 -13.17 -12.14
CA MET A 1016 4.74 -13.48 -10.73
C MET A 1016 3.56 -12.65 -10.21
N THR A 1017 2.42 -12.95 -10.81
CA THR A 1017 1.10 -12.34 -10.57
C THR A 1017 0.54 -12.71 -9.19
N ALA A 1018 -0.40 -11.91 -8.66
CA ALA A 1018 -1.12 -12.23 -7.43
C ALA A 1018 -1.81 -13.60 -7.53
N MET A 1019 -2.46 -13.87 -8.68
CA MET A 1019 -3.06 -15.17 -8.98
C MET A 1019 -2.03 -16.30 -9.02
N CYS A 1020 -0.82 -16.06 -9.55
CA CYS A 1020 0.25 -17.07 -9.54
C CYS A 1020 0.69 -17.40 -8.11
N LYS A 1021 0.94 -16.39 -7.27
CA LYS A 1021 1.33 -16.60 -5.87
C LYS A 1021 0.24 -17.30 -5.06
N THR A 1022 -0.98 -16.76 -5.09
CA THR A 1022 -2.11 -17.23 -4.27
C THR A 1022 -2.68 -18.59 -4.69
N VAL A 1023 -2.39 -19.09 -5.89
CA VAL A 1023 -2.71 -20.47 -6.28
C VAL A 1023 -1.51 -21.41 -6.06
N GLY A 1024 -0.31 -21.00 -6.47
CA GLY A 1024 0.83 -21.92 -6.46
C GLY A 1024 1.55 -22.05 -5.11
N TYR A 1025 1.61 -21.00 -4.27
CA TYR A 1025 2.20 -21.16 -2.94
C TYR A 1025 1.39 -22.11 -2.05
N PRO A 1026 0.04 -22.03 -1.93
CA PRO A 1026 -0.73 -23.03 -1.20
C PRO A 1026 -0.52 -24.46 -1.73
N ALA A 1027 -0.49 -24.65 -3.06
CA ALA A 1027 -0.24 -25.96 -3.67
C ALA A 1027 1.17 -26.50 -3.38
N ALA A 1028 2.18 -25.63 -3.32
CA ALA A 1028 3.55 -25.98 -2.98
C ALA A 1028 3.70 -26.35 -1.50
N ILE A 1029 3.14 -25.54 -0.60
CA ILE A 1029 3.14 -25.80 0.84
C ILE A 1029 2.39 -27.09 1.14
N ALA A 1030 1.25 -27.32 0.49
CA ALA A 1030 0.51 -28.57 0.56
C ALA A 1030 1.32 -29.79 0.10
N ALA A 1031 2.22 -29.64 -0.89
CA ALA A 1031 3.12 -30.71 -1.31
C ALA A 1031 4.19 -31.02 -0.26
N ASP A 1032 4.78 -30.03 0.40
CA ASP A 1032 5.70 -30.26 1.53
C ASP A 1032 4.99 -30.85 2.76
N LEU A 1033 3.76 -30.41 3.06
CA LEU A 1033 2.91 -31.03 4.10
C LEU A 1033 2.59 -32.50 3.76
N VAL A 1034 2.30 -32.81 2.50
CA VAL A 1034 2.12 -34.19 2.03
C VAL A 1034 3.41 -35.01 2.12
N LEU A 1035 4.59 -34.42 1.86
CA LEU A 1035 5.88 -35.11 1.94
C LEU A 1035 6.33 -35.42 3.38
N GLY A 1036 5.99 -34.59 4.37
CA GLY A 1036 6.45 -34.79 5.75
C GLY A 1036 5.67 -34.12 6.89
N GLY A 1037 4.64 -33.32 6.61
CA GLY A 1037 3.86 -32.62 7.65
C GLY A 1037 2.58 -33.33 8.13
N LEU A 1038 2.01 -34.24 7.33
CA LEU A 1038 0.72 -34.89 7.61
C LEU A 1038 0.87 -36.35 8.07
N GLU A 1039 1.65 -36.57 9.13
CA GLU A 1039 1.84 -37.91 9.72
C GLU A 1039 0.50 -38.56 10.12
N GLY A 1040 0.33 -39.83 9.78
CA GLY A 1040 -0.86 -40.61 10.12
C GLY A 1040 -2.11 -40.35 9.27
N LYS A 1041 -2.08 -39.38 8.33
CA LYS A 1041 -3.17 -39.16 7.36
C LYS A 1041 -2.95 -39.88 6.04
N THR A 1042 -4.03 -40.41 5.47
CA THR A 1042 -4.10 -41.05 4.15
C THR A 1042 -5.51 -40.85 3.58
N GLY A 1043 -5.69 -41.10 2.28
CA GLY A 1043 -6.98 -40.96 1.59
C GLY A 1043 -7.08 -39.68 0.75
N LEU A 1044 -8.32 -39.36 0.37
CA LEU A 1044 -8.69 -38.14 -0.35
C LEU A 1044 -8.98 -37.03 0.67
N LEU A 1045 -8.21 -35.95 0.61
CA LEU A 1045 -8.13 -34.88 1.61
C LEU A 1045 -8.50 -33.51 1.02
N LEU A 1046 -9.01 -32.64 1.89
CA LEU A 1046 -9.32 -31.23 1.64
C LEU A 1046 -8.67 -30.37 2.74
N PRO A 1047 -8.39 -29.07 2.50
CA PRO A 1047 -7.68 -28.22 3.46
C PRO A 1047 -8.58 -27.66 4.59
N THR A 1048 -9.57 -28.41 5.03
CA THR A 1048 -10.55 -27.97 6.04
C THR A 1048 -10.18 -28.32 7.48
N SER A 1049 -9.04 -28.98 7.72
CA SER A 1049 -8.60 -29.39 9.07
C SER A 1049 -7.40 -28.58 9.60
N LYS A 1050 -7.37 -28.32 10.92
CA LYS A 1050 -6.39 -27.46 11.62
C LYS A 1050 -4.92 -27.75 11.25
N ASP A 1051 -4.56 -29.02 11.07
CA ASP A 1051 -3.22 -29.47 10.69
C ASP A 1051 -2.81 -29.21 9.23
N ILE A 1052 -3.76 -28.84 8.36
CA ILE A 1052 -3.48 -28.37 6.99
C ILE A 1052 -3.56 -26.85 6.94
N TYR A 1053 -4.66 -26.25 7.41
CA TYR A 1053 -4.88 -24.82 7.19
C TYR A 1053 -4.00 -23.91 8.07
N LEU A 1054 -3.76 -24.25 9.34
CA LEU A 1054 -2.92 -23.42 10.21
C LEU A 1054 -1.47 -23.28 9.70
N PRO A 1055 -0.73 -24.37 9.38
CA PRO A 1055 0.61 -24.22 8.83
C PRO A 1055 0.60 -23.58 7.43
N THR A 1056 -0.41 -23.86 6.59
CA THR A 1056 -0.47 -23.26 5.25
C THR A 1056 -0.68 -21.75 5.32
N LEU A 1057 -1.64 -21.26 6.12
CA LEU A 1057 -1.87 -19.82 6.31
C LEU A 1057 -0.65 -19.12 6.91
N ALA A 1058 -0.03 -19.69 7.96
CA ALA A 1058 1.14 -19.10 8.61
C ALA A 1058 2.40 -19.04 7.70
N ILE A 1059 2.51 -19.92 6.70
CA ILE A 1059 3.58 -19.84 5.69
C ILE A 1059 3.18 -18.87 4.56
N CYS A 1060 1.92 -18.88 4.12
CA CYS A 1060 1.41 -17.91 3.15
C CYS A 1060 1.55 -16.46 3.61
N GLU A 1061 1.34 -16.18 4.90
CA GLU A 1061 1.55 -14.87 5.52
C GLU A 1061 3.00 -14.38 5.36
N LYS A 1062 3.99 -15.27 5.59
CA LYS A 1062 5.42 -14.98 5.39
C LYS A 1062 5.78 -14.71 3.92
N GLU A 1063 5.06 -15.30 2.98
CA GLU A 1063 5.19 -15.01 1.53
C GLU A 1063 4.40 -13.75 1.09
N GLY A 1064 3.77 -13.03 2.02
CA GLY A 1064 3.03 -11.79 1.77
C GLY A 1064 1.57 -11.99 1.35
N ILE A 1065 0.97 -13.15 1.62
CA ILE A 1065 -0.46 -13.43 1.44
C ILE A 1065 -1.11 -13.32 2.83
N VAL A 1066 -1.55 -12.10 3.17
CA VAL A 1066 -2.05 -11.76 4.51
C VAL A 1066 -3.58 -11.57 4.47
N PHE A 1067 -4.28 -12.16 5.44
CA PHE A 1067 -5.69 -11.90 5.68
C PHE A 1067 -5.84 -10.92 6.85
N GLU A 1068 -6.56 -9.82 6.63
CA GLU A 1068 -6.92 -8.85 7.67
C GLU A 1068 -8.28 -9.22 8.27
N GLU A 1069 -8.29 -9.61 9.54
CA GLU A 1069 -9.48 -10.04 10.26
C GLU A 1069 -10.02 -8.93 11.18
N HIS A 1070 -11.33 -8.74 11.21
CA HIS A 1070 -11.99 -7.79 12.13
C HIS A 1070 -13.37 -8.30 12.58
N VAL A 1071 -13.83 -7.82 13.73
CA VAL A 1071 -15.08 -8.26 14.37
C VAL A 1071 -15.93 -7.05 14.76
N LYS A 1072 -17.20 -7.06 14.37
CA LYS A 1072 -18.21 -6.08 14.78
C LYS A 1072 -19.21 -6.74 15.71
N ILE A 1073 -19.43 -6.16 16.89
CA ILE A 1073 -20.46 -6.61 17.84
C ILE A 1073 -21.78 -5.88 17.52
N GLU A 1074 -22.87 -6.62 17.34
CA GLU A 1074 -24.20 -6.07 17.15
C GLU A 1074 -24.91 -5.95 18.50
N GLN A 1075 -25.14 -4.71 18.97
CA GLN A 1075 -25.91 -4.46 20.18
C GLN A 1075 -27.41 -4.65 19.90
N GLN A 1076 -28.06 -5.57 20.63
CA GLN A 1076 -29.52 -5.69 20.58
C GLN A 1076 -30.16 -4.42 21.14
N GLY A 1077 -30.84 -3.62 20.30
CA GLY A 1077 -31.67 -2.54 20.87
C GLY A 1077 -32.05 -1.32 20.04
N ILE A 1078 -31.83 -1.26 18.72
CA ILE A 1078 -32.56 -0.29 17.87
C ILE A 1078 -33.09 -1.02 16.64
N THR A 1079 -34.40 -1.22 16.58
CA THR A 1079 -35.08 -1.65 15.34
C THR A 1079 -35.04 -0.53 14.33
N ASP A 1080 -34.19 -0.66 13.32
CA ASP A 1080 -34.16 0.26 12.19
C ASP A 1080 -35.39 0.03 11.31
N ILE A 1081 -36.33 0.99 11.33
CA ILE A 1081 -37.64 0.88 10.69
C ILE A 1081 -37.55 1.01 9.15
N ASN A 1082 -36.37 1.36 8.60
CA ASN A 1082 -36.19 1.66 7.19
C ASN A 1082 -35.94 0.45 6.27
N ALA A 1083 -35.76 -0.76 6.81
CA ALA A 1083 -35.49 -1.96 6.01
C ALA A 1083 -36.67 -2.47 5.13
N ALA A 1084 -37.81 -1.77 5.12
CA ALA A 1084 -39.01 -2.14 4.38
C ALA A 1084 -39.27 -1.23 3.15
N LYS A 1085 -38.24 -0.95 2.33
CA LYS A 1085 -38.36 -0.31 0.99
C LYS A 1085 -37.04 -0.28 0.18
N TYR A 1086 -36.54 -1.45 -0.20
CA TYR A 1086 -35.65 -1.63 -1.35
C TYR A 1086 -36.08 -2.89 -2.12
#